data_AF-A0A1G1A2R2-F1
#
_entry.id   AF-A0A1G1A2R2-F1
#
_cell.length_a   1.000
_cell.length_b   1.000
_cell.length_c   1.000
_cell.angle_alpha   90.00
_cell.angle_beta   90.00
_cell.angle_gamma   90.00
#
_symmetry.space_group_name_H-M   'P 1'
#
loop_
_entity.id
_entity.type
_entity.pdbx_description
1 polymer ?
#
loop_
_entity_poly.entity_id
_entity_poly.type
_entity_poly.pdbx_seq_one_letter_code
_entity_poly.pdbx_strand_id
1 'polypeptide(L)'
;MRKVMIGVIMFAAWAVVAEEIHPISVYTLVETTNGHPIEMMLDGNPDTFAELLDDTREGKDTNTLPPCGGRPVTALFVLDMGCEQKVSGMRLVSQKSRWLARMAYNVTVSTCGDAKGKADICVITEKKVLPITFCGESAFVTWAPVTARFFSVRINESDEGMINSLGTYMTWLNNPSRAILGHTFSGDGRHFVTDIAEVTLFDREPEDFPRPNLSKIAYPRSRLEKDWLLQDAGFDDFARAFMSTNSAELEKRMVMKVAKDLTDPGDIAFPDTPGCDPQWKSLYFRLCEKRRMERLRNVTKHALQIVYVKHYTYGCNATLGSAEHVTDDLTDSRPRNWTKGGQLCLLKILPDGSVTNEVLLDKPDGCIRDPNLSYDGTRLVFSMRDSYNDNAYYNPHRWSPSFRAPLPWDAYEKRCGDDYHLYMMDLTTRKITQITRSPFVNGRIVPCADVEPCFVSANRIIFQSTRCEQVMPCHQTLVSNLYGCDTDGGNFRRLAFDGASTFYPQQLNDGRILYTRWEYNDRNARFQQSLLTMNADGTAQMEYYGNNSFYPASLLHFRQVPGTTKIIGIVSGHHVHQKGKLIVIDRRKGTQGDSGIEYVAGSAVNEEPGRHVSNYADDPKVSGNRNVVFIDYFGQLGPQWQYPYAFDENHYLVTFLPEGTLIDKSGVNPNFGIYYQTADGDRELLAYDLSVECSQPVPVMARKPVPQRGSLIDFAQSYGKFYVQNVYVGPGLKGVAAGTIKKLRVVGIEYRPMYLHTGMMHCPCDKPYEEFIPYGGDGSGEAITASGSWDIKHVLGEVDVAQDGSCAFEVPANNGVYFQLLDERGRCVQTMRSWTMVMPGETMACTGCHENKAQVYPVGQGAVSGNVQVQHLRPMAGQLQHPLLSRIDREGLLASMDNYLGVNTPRSCDPDVTTEGFSFICKIQPILDSHCVKCHDGSTKAAGRPNLTGKEAIDFRKGAGRRFSKSYAALTANGRQTTMLNWYSATGRSAMLPPYAQGSTQSKIMEHLEPLHHGVKVSDEEKRLFACWIDLSIPFGGSYAEATTWTPDERRITEYHQDKRKVFAWQEVNMLRAQLNMQPVPLRCLQSGVFEPVRSSSLVQVNTTAHVINAIKMK
;
A
#
# COMPACT_ATOMS: atom_id res chain seq x y z
N MET A 1 61.57 0.74 -53.29
CA MET A 1 62.25 1.35 -52.12
C MET A 1 61.24 2.15 -51.31
N ARG A 2 61.29 2.00 -49.98
CA ARG A 2 60.54 2.71 -48.91
C ARG A 2 59.03 2.40 -48.76
N LYS A 3 58.75 1.39 -47.92
CA LYS A 3 57.54 1.30 -47.09
C LYS A 3 57.60 2.40 -46.03
N VAL A 4 56.53 3.16 -45.87
CA VAL A 4 56.30 4.01 -44.68
C VAL A 4 55.26 3.29 -43.83
N MET A 5 55.69 2.93 -42.62
CA MET A 5 54.92 2.24 -41.60
C MET A 5 54.28 3.31 -40.72
N ILE A 6 52.96 3.50 -40.82
CA ILE A 6 52.20 4.34 -39.89
C ILE A 6 51.67 3.40 -38.81
N GLY A 7 52.32 3.40 -37.65
CA GLY A 7 51.83 2.75 -36.45
C GLY A 7 50.69 3.57 -35.85
N VAL A 8 49.48 3.00 -35.84
CA VAL A 8 48.37 3.48 -35.04
C VAL A 8 48.56 2.95 -33.63
N ILE A 9 49.00 3.81 -32.71
CA ILE A 9 49.00 3.52 -31.27
C ILE A 9 47.55 3.72 -30.80
N MET A 10 46.82 2.62 -30.59
CA MET A 10 45.61 2.64 -29.77
C MET A 10 46.04 2.89 -28.31
N PHE A 11 45.80 4.10 -27.80
CA PHE A 11 45.71 4.29 -26.37
C PHE A 11 44.36 3.72 -25.92
N ALA A 12 44.37 2.48 -25.44
CA ALA A 12 43.33 2.01 -24.54
C ALA A 12 43.42 2.88 -23.27
N ALA A 13 42.40 3.69 -23.01
CA ALA A 13 42.25 4.33 -21.72
C ALA A 13 41.93 3.21 -20.72
N TRP A 14 42.96 2.68 -20.06
CA TRP A 14 42.78 1.85 -18.88
C TRP A 14 42.12 2.73 -17.83
N ALA A 15 40.86 2.45 -17.50
CA ALA A 15 40.27 2.98 -16.28
C ALA A 15 41.16 2.49 -15.12
N VAL A 16 41.80 3.42 -14.42
CA VAL A 16 42.62 3.11 -13.25
C VAL A 16 41.66 2.60 -12.17
N VAL A 17 41.67 1.28 -11.96
CA VAL A 17 40.88 0.57 -10.93
C VAL A 17 41.32 1.08 -9.56
N ALA A 18 40.39 1.18 -8.61
CA ALA A 18 40.73 1.50 -7.23
C ALA A 18 41.73 0.47 -6.67
N GLU A 19 42.76 0.94 -6.00
CA GLU A 19 43.69 0.04 -5.31
C GLU A 19 43.09 -0.28 -3.94
N GLU A 20 42.69 -1.55 -3.74
CA GLU A 20 42.30 -2.04 -2.42
C GLU A 20 43.54 -2.51 -1.66
N ILE A 21 43.77 -1.88 -0.51
CA ILE A 21 44.97 -2.03 0.30
C ILE A 21 44.58 -2.79 1.56
N HIS A 22 45.11 -4.01 1.69
CA HIS A 22 44.91 -4.82 2.88
C HIS A 22 45.82 -4.37 4.01
N PRO A 23 45.33 -4.32 5.26
CA PRO A 23 46.19 -4.15 6.42
C PRO A 23 47.13 -5.35 6.56
N ILE A 24 48.34 -5.11 7.06
CA ILE A 24 49.31 -6.19 7.34
C ILE A 24 49.09 -6.79 8.74
N SER A 25 48.43 -6.05 9.62
CA SER A 25 47.97 -6.55 10.92
C SER A 25 46.81 -5.70 11.45
N VAL A 26 45.97 -6.31 12.29
CA VAL A 26 44.91 -5.62 13.02
C VAL A 26 45.17 -5.79 14.52
N TYR A 27 45.07 -4.70 15.27
CA TYR A 27 45.13 -4.70 16.71
C TYR A 27 43.75 -4.42 17.30
N THR A 28 43.34 -5.20 18.30
CA THR A 28 42.15 -4.91 19.11
C THR A 28 42.48 -5.13 20.59
N LEU A 29 41.80 -4.38 21.46
CA LEU A 29 41.89 -4.54 22.92
C LEU A 29 40.91 -5.60 23.45
N VAL A 30 40.07 -6.14 22.57
CA VAL A 30 38.89 -6.91 22.90
C VAL A 30 39.13 -8.37 22.57
N GLU A 31 38.50 -9.25 23.33
CA GLU A 31 38.52 -10.68 23.05
C GLU A 31 37.76 -10.99 21.77
N THR A 32 38.25 -11.99 21.02
CA THR A 32 37.55 -12.59 19.89
C THR A 32 36.93 -13.93 20.30
N THR A 33 35.85 -14.35 19.64
CA THR A 33 35.29 -15.68 19.88
C THR A 33 36.29 -16.79 19.56
N ASN A 34 36.28 -17.87 20.35
CA ASN A 34 37.08 -19.07 20.08
C ASN A 34 36.83 -19.62 18.67
N GLY A 35 37.89 -19.75 17.87
CA GLY A 35 37.83 -20.22 16.48
C GLY A 35 37.64 -19.12 15.43
N HIS A 36 37.45 -17.86 15.85
CA HIS A 36 37.25 -16.68 14.98
C HIS A 36 38.18 -15.51 15.37
N PRO A 37 39.52 -15.72 15.38
CA PRO A 37 40.47 -14.72 15.85
C PRO A 37 40.63 -13.56 14.84
N ILE A 38 41.16 -12.42 15.30
CA ILE A 38 41.22 -11.17 14.53
C ILE A 38 42.00 -11.31 13.21
N GLU A 39 42.99 -12.21 13.18
CA GLU A 39 43.81 -12.48 12.00
C GLU A 39 42.99 -13.02 10.83
N MET A 40 41.80 -13.57 11.08
CA MET A 40 40.86 -13.99 10.03
C MET A 40 40.33 -12.82 9.19
N MET A 41 40.35 -11.57 9.68
CA MET A 41 40.03 -10.40 8.85
C MET A 41 41.09 -10.08 7.78
N LEU A 42 42.29 -10.68 7.90
CA LEU A 42 43.47 -10.32 7.10
C LEU A 42 43.71 -11.28 5.94
N ASP A 43 43.15 -12.49 5.98
CA ASP A 43 43.53 -13.57 5.05
C ASP A 43 42.83 -13.49 3.69
N GLY A 44 41.93 -12.52 3.51
CA GLY A 44 41.16 -12.33 2.28
C GLY A 44 40.22 -13.49 1.96
N ASN A 45 40.07 -14.44 2.90
CA ASN A 45 39.14 -15.54 2.79
C ASN A 45 37.85 -15.14 3.54
N PRO A 46 36.69 -15.10 2.87
CA PRO A 46 35.44 -14.66 3.47
C PRO A 46 34.67 -15.80 4.17
N ASP A 47 35.21 -17.02 4.18
CA ASP A 47 34.77 -18.10 5.07
C ASP A 47 35.40 -17.96 6.47
N THR A 48 36.48 -17.19 6.57
CA THR A 48 37.14 -16.76 7.79
C THR A 48 36.62 -15.36 8.15
N PHE A 49 36.31 -15.14 9.42
CA PHE A 49 35.82 -13.85 9.90
C PHE A 49 36.31 -13.66 11.33
N ALA A 50 36.52 -12.41 11.71
CA ALA A 50 36.67 -12.08 13.11
C ALA A 50 35.31 -11.80 13.71
N GLU A 51 35.04 -12.44 14.84
CA GLU A 51 33.90 -12.13 15.69
C GLU A 51 34.42 -11.28 16.86
N LEU A 52 34.23 -9.97 16.74
CA LEU A 52 34.64 -9.00 17.76
C LEU A 52 33.55 -8.91 18.83
N LEU A 53 33.91 -9.24 20.06
CA LEU A 53 32.99 -9.13 21.20
C LEU A 53 32.86 -7.66 21.64
N ASP A 54 31.73 -7.31 22.25
CA ASP A 54 31.45 -5.93 22.70
C ASP A 54 32.46 -5.39 23.75
N ASP A 55 33.01 -4.19 23.48
CA ASP A 55 33.96 -3.46 24.33
C ASP A 55 33.33 -2.89 25.61
N THR A 56 31.99 -2.86 25.72
CA THR A 56 31.27 -2.12 26.77
C THR A 56 30.94 -2.94 28.02
N ARG A 57 31.59 -4.08 28.24
CA ARG A 57 31.42 -4.98 29.41
C ARG A 57 31.53 -4.29 30.80
N GLU A 58 31.91 -3.00 30.87
CA GLU A 58 32.10 -2.20 32.11
C GLU A 58 31.28 -0.88 32.23
N GLY A 59 30.22 -0.67 31.46
CA GLY A 59 29.28 0.44 31.69
C GLY A 59 28.52 0.44 33.04
N LYS A 60 27.40 1.16 33.18
CA LYS A 60 26.74 1.38 34.51
C LYS A 60 25.21 1.17 34.57
N ASP A 61 24.52 0.90 33.46
CA ASP A 61 23.06 0.67 33.44
C ASP A 61 22.68 -0.83 33.54
N THR A 62 22.03 -1.21 34.63
CA THR A 62 21.67 -2.60 34.98
C THR A 62 20.58 -3.23 34.09
N ASN A 63 19.93 -2.47 33.21
CA ASN A 63 18.90 -2.98 32.29
C ASN A 63 19.43 -3.31 30.89
N THR A 64 20.65 -2.91 30.57
CA THR A 64 21.37 -3.36 29.37
C THR A 64 21.75 -4.84 29.55
N LEU A 65 21.87 -5.64 28.49
CA LEU A 65 22.39 -7.00 28.61
C LEU A 65 23.65 -7.13 27.72
N PRO A 66 24.84 -7.39 28.31
CA PRO A 66 25.03 -7.63 29.73
C PRO A 66 24.79 -6.35 30.56
N PRO A 67 24.34 -6.51 31.83
CA PRO A 67 24.09 -5.39 32.74
C PRO A 67 25.34 -4.56 32.88
N CYS A 68 25.13 -3.25 32.90
CA CYS A 68 26.15 -2.23 33.04
C CYS A 68 26.93 -2.00 31.73
N GLY A 69 26.27 -1.53 30.66
CA GLY A 69 26.90 -1.02 29.42
C GLY A 69 26.74 0.51 29.29
N GLY A 70 27.77 1.23 28.83
CA GLY A 70 27.62 2.62 28.37
C GLY A 70 27.06 2.60 26.95
N ARG A 71 26.48 3.70 26.42
CA ARG A 71 25.95 3.74 25.04
C ARG A 71 26.99 3.17 24.06
N PRO A 72 26.75 2.03 23.37
CA PRO A 72 27.83 1.05 23.30
C PRO A 72 28.73 1.26 22.10
N VAL A 73 30.03 1.42 22.36
CA VAL A 73 31.01 1.04 21.35
C VAL A 73 31.02 -0.48 21.30
N THR A 74 30.51 -1.05 20.22
CA THR A 74 30.37 -2.50 20.01
C THR A 74 31.65 -3.18 19.53
N ALA A 75 32.61 -2.43 18.99
CA ALA A 75 33.96 -2.92 18.68
C ALA A 75 34.95 -1.76 18.47
N LEU A 76 36.21 -1.93 18.89
CA LEU A 76 37.34 -1.04 18.56
C LEU A 76 38.54 -1.85 18.05
N PHE A 77 39.06 -1.46 16.88
CA PHE A 77 40.28 -2.04 16.31
C PHE A 77 41.12 -1.01 15.56
N VAL A 78 42.39 -1.33 15.33
CA VAL A 78 43.37 -0.48 14.64
C VAL A 78 44.00 -1.28 13.51
N LEU A 79 44.03 -0.70 12.32
CA LEU A 79 44.65 -1.25 11.13
C LEU A 79 46.08 -0.72 11.00
N ASP A 80 47.08 -1.61 10.91
CA ASP A 80 48.44 -1.24 10.50
C ASP A 80 48.62 -1.54 9.02
N MET A 81 48.85 -0.48 8.23
CA MET A 81 49.10 -0.61 6.79
C MET A 81 50.57 -0.91 6.45
N GLY A 82 51.45 -1.03 7.46
CA GLY A 82 52.88 -1.31 7.31
C GLY A 82 53.72 -0.10 6.90
N CYS A 83 53.15 0.79 6.08
CA CYS A 83 53.71 2.07 5.68
C CYS A 83 52.61 3.15 5.58
N GLU A 84 52.99 4.40 5.38
CA GLU A 84 52.03 5.47 5.13
C GLU A 84 51.29 5.22 3.81
N GLN A 85 49.96 5.17 3.89
CA GLN A 85 49.07 5.00 2.74
C GLN A 85 48.22 6.24 2.56
N LYS A 86 48.05 6.69 1.31
CA LYS A 86 47.13 7.77 0.96
C LYS A 86 45.79 7.18 0.54
N VAL A 87 44.79 7.32 1.38
CA VAL A 87 43.48 6.66 1.22
C VAL A 87 42.33 7.65 1.35
N SER A 88 41.20 7.33 0.72
CA SER A 88 39.96 8.12 0.76
C SER A 88 38.75 7.34 1.29
N GLY A 89 38.93 6.08 1.69
CA GLY A 89 37.88 5.32 2.36
C GLY A 89 38.29 3.92 2.77
N MET A 90 37.30 3.18 3.27
CA MET A 90 37.39 1.81 3.77
C MET A 90 36.18 0.98 3.36
N ARG A 91 36.42 -0.28 3.03
CA ARG A 91 35.43 -1.33 2.81
C ARG A 91 35.38 -2.26 4.02
N LEU A 92 34.17 -2.64 4.40
CA LEU A 92 33.86 -3.64 5.41
C LEU A 92 32.99 -4.72 4.75
N VAL A 93 33.40 -6.00 4.82
CA VAL A 93 32.65 -7.10 4.19
C VAL A 93 31.94 -7.93 5.25
N SER A 94 30.64 -8.15 5.06
CA SER A 94 29.82 -9.01 5.91
C SER A 94 30.11 -10.50 5.66
N GLN A 95 29.75 -11.35 6.63
CA GLN A 95 29.99 -12.79 6.54
C GLN A 95 29.00 -13.47 5.58
N LYS A 96 29.49 -14.43 4.79
CA LYS A 96 28.77 -15.00 3.64
C LYS A 96 27.69 -16.03 3.98
N SER A 97 27.87 -16.79 5.06
CA SER A 97 27.06 -17.98 5.36
C SER A 97 25.95 -17.75 6.40
N ARG A 98 25.71 -16.50 6.82
CA ARG A 98 24.77 -16.22 7.92
C ARG A 98 23.73 -15.18 7.52
N TRP A 99 22.50 -15.49 7.93
CA TRP A 99 21.29 -14.68 7.74
C TRP A 99 21.16 -13.53 8.76
N LEU A 100 22.04 -13.46 9.76
CA LEU A 100 21.98 -12.49 10.84
C LEU A 100 22.92 -11.32 10.51
N ALA A 101 22.36 -10.13 10.31
CA ALA A 101 23.16 -8.92 10.13
C ALA A 101 23.73 -8.46 11.49
N ARG A 102 24.94 -8.93 11.80
CA ARG A 102 25.72 -8.52 12.97
C ARG A 102 26.94 -7.70 12.55
N MET A 103 26.82 -6.98 11.43
CA MET A 103 27.88 -6.14 10.87
C MET A 103 27.89 -4.75 11.54
N ALA A 104 28.89 -3.93 11.21
CA ALA A 104 28.98 -2.55 11.66
C ALA A 104 27.87 -1.67 11.06
N TYR A 105 27.10 -0.99 11.92
CA TYR A 105 26.04 -0.06 11.51
C TYR A 105 26.45 1.41 11.66
N ASN A 106 27.09 1.78 12.77
CA ASN A 106 27.53 3.15 13.03
C ASN A 106 29.04 3.20 13.26
N VAL A 107 29.79 3.84 12.37
CA VAL A 107 31.26 3.75 12.34
C VAL A 107 31.91 5.12 12.48
N THR A 108 32.88 5.23 13.37
CA THR A 108 33.82 6.35 13.46
C THR A 108 35.21 5.86 13.06
N VAL A 109 35.87 6.59 12.16
CA VAL A 109 37.22 6.30 11.70
C VAL A 109 38.14 7.47 12.05
N SER A 110 39.32 7.14 12.55
CA SER A 110 40.36 8.10 12.92
C SER A 110 41.72 7.64 12.40
N THR A 111 42.62 8.57 12.09
CA THR A 111 44.05 8.24 11.99
C THR A 111 44.68 8.28 13.37
N CYS A 112 45.76 7.53 13.60
CA CYS A 112 46.52 7.58 14.87
C CYS A 112 48.03 7.43 14.64
N GLY A 113 48.82 7.82 15.64
CA GLY A 113 50.29 7.82 15.58
C GLY A 113 50.94 6.47 15.90
N ASP A 114 50.18 5.50 16.41
CA ASP A 114 50.70 4.20 16.84
C ASP A 114 49.73 3.03 16.54
N ALA A 115 50.28 1.81 16.54
CA ALA A 115 49.56 0.56 16.25
C ALA A 115 48.48 0.19 17.30
N LYS A 116 48.42 0.88 18.44
CA LYS A 116 47.44 0.67 19.51
C LYS A 116 46.37 1.77 19.56
N GLY A 117 46.46 2.78 18.70
CA GLY A 117 45.54 3.89 18.64
C GLY A 117 45.52 4.76 19.90
N LYS A 118 46.67 4.98 20.57
CA LYS A 118 46.74 5.73 21.83
C LYS A 118 47.29 7.16 21.69
N ALA A 119 48.06 7.44 20.66
CA ALA A 119 48.65 8.74 20.37
C ALA A 119 48.12 9.36 19.08
N ASP A 120 48.12 10.69 19.00
CA ASP A 120 47.87 11.49 17.79
C ASP A 120 46.58 11.12 17.03
N ILE A 121 45.50 10.85 17.78
CA ILE A 121 44.21 10.46 17.21
C ILE A 121 43.54 11.67 16.54
N CYS A 122 43.28 11.57 15.24
CA CYS A 122 42.52 12.57 14.47
C CYS A 122 41.30 11.90 13.83
N VAL A 123 40.10 12.30 14.23
CA VAL A 123 38.86 11.77 13.66
C VAL A 123 38.70 12.28 12.23
N ILE A 124 38.65 11.36 11.26
CA ILE A 124 38.49 11.67 9.83
C ILE A 124 37.05 11.45 9.35
N THR A 125 36.28 10.62 10.06
CA THR A 125 34.85 10.42 9.84
C THR A 125 34.20 10.04 11.15
N GLU A 126 33.14 10.75 11.55
CA GLU A 126 32.45 10.52 12.81
C GLU A 126 31.04 9.98 12.58
N LYS A 127 30.69 8.89 13.27
CA LYS A 127 29.34 8.31 13.35
C LYS A 127 28.66 8.11 11.99
N LYS A 128 29.41 7.65 11.00
CA LYS A 128 28.89 7.31 9.69
C LYS A 128 27.95 6.11 9.83
N VAL A 129 26.68 6.31 9.48
CA VAL A 129 25.70 5.22 9.38
C VAL A 129 25.94 4.46 8.07
N LEU A 130 26.05 3.14 8.19
CA LEU A 130 26.20 2.18 7.11
C LEU A 130 24.87 1.48 6.84
N PRO A 131 24.60 1.03 5.59
CA PRO A 131 23.46 0.19 5.31
C PRO A 131 23.64 -1.18 5.98
N ILE A 132 22.52 -1.82 6.34
CA ILE A 132 22.54 -3.23 6.74
C ILE A 132 23.07 -4.05 5.57
N THR A 133 24.05 -4.91 5.83
CA THR A 133 24.66 -5.77 4.81
C THR A 133 24.40 -7.24 5.12
N PHE A 134 24.15 -8.04 4.08
CA PHE A 134 23.88 -9.46 4.21
C PHE A 134 24.81 -10.28 3.32
N CYS A 135 25.14 -11.50 3.76
CA CYS A 135 25.68 -12.57 2.91
C CYS A 135 26.87 -12.15 2.01
N GLY A 136 27.92 -11.56 2.59
CA GLY A 136 29.10 -11.16 1.81
C GLY A 136 29.02 -9.79 1.15
N GLU A 137 27.97 -9.01 1.42
CA GLU A 137 27.87 -7.63 0.96
C GLU A 137 28.88 -6.71 1.65
N SER A 138 29.31 -5.69 0.91
CA SER A 138 30.26 -4.68 1.37
C SER A 138 29.54 -3.41 1.82
N ALA A 139 29.95 -2.87 2.96
CA ALA A 139 29.63 -1.52 3.39
C ALA A 139 30.87 -0.63 3.22
N PHE A 140 30.64 0.65 2.90
CA PHE A 140 31.71 1.59 2.59
C PHE A 140 31.66 2.84 3.46
N VAL A 141 32.82 3.26 3.94
CA VAL A 141 33.04 4.54 4.63
C VAL A 141 33.99 5.38 3.77
N THR A 142 33.68 6.65 3.54
CA THR A 142 34.52 7.56 2.73
C THR A 142 34.87 8.84 3.50
N TRP A 143 36.03 9.42 3.18
CA TRP A 143 36.55 10.67 3.75
C TRP A 143 37.40 11.45 2.71
N ALA A 144 37.70 12.72 3.01
CA ALA A 144 38.65 13.48 2.20
C ALA A 144 40.04 12.80 2.24
N PRO A 145 40.82 12.74 1.14
CA PRO A 145 42.07 11.97 1.11
C PRO A 145 43.03 12.31 2.26
N VAL A 146 43.45 11.29 3.00
CA VAL A 146 44.40 11.40 4.13
C VAL A 146 45.56 10.42 3.94
N THR A 147 46.76 10.84 4.33
CA THR A 147 47.95 9.99 4.39
C THR A 147 48.20 9.60 5.85
N ALA A 148 48.16 8.31 6.15
CA ALA A 148 48.52 7.77 7.47
C ALA A 148 48.94 6.31 7.36
N ARG A 149 49.66 5.81 8.37
CA ARG A 149 49.99 4.39 8.49
C ARG A 149 48.95 3.62 9.32
N PHE A 150 48.43 4.23 10.39
CA PHE A 150 47.50 3.57 11.32
C PHE A 150 46.12 4.21 11.26
N PHE A 151 45.09 3.36 11.17
CA PHE A 151 43.69 3.76 11.13
C PHE A 151 42.94 3.08 12.27
N SER A 152 42.40 3.86 13.20
CA SER A 152 41.54 3.38 14.28
C SER A 152 40.08 3.41 13.85
N VAL A 153 39.41 2.27 13.96
CA VAL A 153 38.01 2.07 13.61
C VAL A 153 37.23 1.74 14.87
N ARG A 154 36.21 2.56 15.14
CA ARG A 154 35.28 2.41 16.26
C ARG A 154 33.89 2.13 15.71
N ILE A 155 33.32 0.99 16.07
CA ILE A 155 31.95 0.62 15.77
C ILE A 155 31.07 1.08 16.93
N ASN A 156 30.41 2.22 16.79
CA ASN A 156 29.52 2.80 17.80
C ASN A 156 28.16 2.10 17.90
N GLU A 157 27.83 1.23 16.94
CA GLU A 157 26.62 0.41 16.94
C GLU A 157 26.79 -0.71 15.90
N SER A 158 26.48 -1.95 16.26
CA SER A 158 26.33 -3.06 15.32
C SER A 158 24.87 -3.15 14.84
N ASP A 159 24.66 -3.76 13.68
CA ASP A 159 23.33 -3.96 13.09
C ASP A 159 22.38 -4.72 14.04
N GLU A 160 22.91 -5.50 15.00
CA GLU A 160 22.14 -6.29 15.96
C GLU A 160 21.18 -5.45 16.82
N GLY A 161 21.62 -4.27 17.30
CA GLY A 161 20.79 -3.37 18.10
C GLY A 161 19.61 -2.81 17.30
N MET A 162 19.89 -2.38 16.06
CA MET A 162 18.89 -1.90 15.12
C MET A 162 17.92 -3.03 14.74
N ILE A 163 18.40 -4.24 14.43
CA ILE A 163 17.59 -5.41 14.07
C ILE A 163 16.70 -5.89 15.21
N ASN A 164 17.21 -5.93 16.44
CA ASN A 164 16.41 -6.28 17.62
C ASN A 164 15.29 -5.26 17.87
N SER A 165 15.48 -4.00 17.46
CA SER A 165 14.43 -2.99 17.50
C SER A 165 13.32 -3.18 16.45
N LEU A 166 13.54 -4.03 15.43
CA LEU A 166 12.59 -4.32 14.34
C LEU A 166 11.55 -5.42 14.67
N GLY A 167 11.50 -5.89 15.92
CA GLY A 167 10.38 -6.68 16.45
C GLY A 167 10.52 -8.20 16.47
N THR A 168 9.40 -8.89 16.65
CA THR A 168 9.31 -10.30 17.11
C THR A 168 9.86 -11.34 16.14
N TYR A 169 9.92 -11.07 14.83
CA TYR A 169 10.57 -11.97 13.85
C TYR A 169 12.08 -12.04 14.08
N MET A 170 12.71 -10.91 14.42
CA MET A 170 14.13 -10.88 14.72
C MET A 170 14.43 -11.42 16.10
N THR A 171 13.51 -11.29 17.07
CA THR A 171 13.58 -12.06 18.33
C THR A 171 13.46 -13.59 18.09
N TRP A 172 12.75 -14.00 17.04
CA TRP A 172 12.62 -15.41 16.64
C TRP A 172 13.88 -15.92 15.91
N LEU A 173 14.52 -15.10 15.07
CA LEU A 173 15.83 -15.38 14.44
C LEU A 173 17.00 -15.30 15.43
N ASN A 174 16.99 -14.34 16.37
CA ASN A 174 18.03 -14.13 17.39
C ASN A 174 17.81 -14.95 18.67
N ASN A 175 16.90 -15.93 18.70
CA ASN A 175 16.71 -16.75 19.89
C ASN A 175 17.89 -17.73 20.06
N PRO A 176 18.76 -17.56 21.07
CA PRO A 176 19.92 -18.44 21.28
C PRO A 176 19.54 -19.88 21.63
N SER A 177 18.26 -20.14 21.95
CA SER A 177 17.75 -21.47 22.30
C SER A 177 17.20 -22.27 21.11
N ARG A 178 17.25 -21.76 19.86
CA ARG A 178 16.53 -22.36 18.72
C ARG A 178 17.37 -22.49 17.45
N ALA A 179 18.11 -23.59 17.37
CA ALA A 179 18.71 -24.18 16.18
C ALA A 179 17.65 -24.75 15.18
N ILE A 180 16.72 -23.94 14.69
CA ILE A 180 15.54 -24.43 13.93
C ILE A 180 15.84 -24.82 12.46
N LEU A 181 17.00 -24.47 11.91
CA LEU A 181 17.44 -24.93 10.58
C LEU A 181 18.76 -25.73 10.63
N GLY A 182 19.20 -26.18 11.81
CA GLY A 182 20.42 -26.97 11.96
C GLY A 182 21.75 -26.21 11.82
N HIS A 183 21.71 -24.88 11.66
CA HIS A 183 22.91 -24.03 11.60
C HIS A 183 23.37 -23.58 13.00
N THR A 184 24.69 -23.52 13.21
CA THR A 184 25.34 -22.97 14.41
C THR A 184 25.10 -21.46 14.52
N PHE A 185 24.99 -20.88 15.72
CA PHE A 185 24.94 -19.42 15.95
C PHE A 185 26.37 -18.81 15.99
N SER A 186 26.51 -17.49 15.83
CA SER A 186 27.78 -16.77 16.08
C SER A 186 27.84 -16.44 17.57
N GLY A 187 29.01 -16.61 18.18
CA GLY A 187 29.27 -16.29 19.58
C GLY A 187 28.82 -17.37 20.55
N ASP A 188 28.98 -17.12 21.84
CA ASP A 188 28.51 -18.04 22.90
C ASP A 188 27.02 -17.85 23.25
N GLY A 189 26.31 -17.03 22.47
CA GLY A 189 24.91 -16.68 22.66
C GLY A 189 24.65 -15.77 23.86
N ARG A 190 25.70 -15.18 24.47
CA ARG A 190 25.61 -14.37 25.69
C ARG A 190 26.11 -12.93 25.54
N HIS A 191 26.80 -12.58 24.46
CA HIS A 191 27.43 -11.27 24.24
C HIS A 191 27.01 -10.65 22.88
N PHE A 192 26.93 -9.32 22.80
CA PHE A 192 26.82 -8.59 21.51
C PHE A 192 28.10 -8.77 20.70
N VAL A 193 27.96 -8.94 19.39
CA VAL A 193 29.08 -9.25 18.49
C VAL A 193 29.05 -8.42 17.22
N THR A 194 30.23 -8.09 16.69
CA THR A 194 30.42 -7.53 15.35
C THR A 194 31.20 -8.51 14.49
N ASP A 195 30.56 -9.02 13.43
CA ASP A 195 31.12 -10.03 12.53
C ASP A 195 31.70 -9.34 11.28
N ILE A 196 33.04 -9.34 11.14
CA ILE A 196 33.72 -8.74 9.98
C ILE A 196 34.51 -9.82 9.26
N ALA A 197 34.14 -10.10 8.01
CA ALA A 197 34.85 -11.06 7.18
C ALA A 197 36.14 -10.46 6.60
N GLU A 198 36.10 -9.20 6.16
CA GLU A 198 37.23 -8.55 5.52
C GLU A 198 37.20 -7.03 5.75
N VAL A 199 38.39 -6.43 5.85
CA VAL A 199 38.61 -4.98 5.86
C VAL A 199 39.69 -4.60 4.88
N THR A 200 39.41 -3.61 4.03
CA THR A 200 40.38 -2.99 3.12
C THR A 200 40.25 -1.47 3.14
N LEU A 201 41.35 -0.76 2.88
CA LEU A 201 41.34 0.67 2.58
C LEU A 201 41.43 0.89 1.07
N PHE A 202 40.93 2.01 0.57
CA PHE A 202 41.03 2.34 -0.85
C PHE A 202 41.46 3.79 -1.11
N ASP A 203 42.21 3.99 -2.19
CA ASP A 203 42.67 5.31 -2.64
C ASP A 203 41.56 6.14 -3.31
N ARG A 204 40.58 5.46 -3.90
CA ARG A 204 39.38 6.00 -4.54
C ARG A 204 38.22 5.00 -4.43
N GLU A 205 37.00 5.48 -4.60
CA GLU A 205 35.79 4.64 -4.57
C GLU A 205 35.89 3.44 -5.55
N PRO A 206 35.70 2.18 -5.06
CA PRO A 206 35.72 0.96 -5.88
C PRO A 206 34.61 0.88 -6.95
N GLU A 207 34.71 -0.08 -7.87
CA GLU A 207 33.75 -0.23 -9.00
C GLU A 207 32.32 -0.55 -8.53
N ASP A 208 32.19 -1.35 -7.48
CA ASP A 208 30.92 -1.75 -6.85
C ASP A 208 30.47 -0.79 -5.73
N PHE A 209 31.14 0.36 -5.60
CA PHE A 209 30.68 1.42 -4.71
C PHE A 209 29.25 1.85 -5.12
N PRO A 210 28.31 2.01 -4.18
CA PRO A 210 26.90 2.24 -4.49
C PRO A 210 26.68 3.62 -5.11
N ARG A 211 26.69 3.69 -6.45
CA ARG A 211 26.41 4.90 -7.24
C ARG A 211 25.24 4.67 -8.17
N PRO A 212 24.50 5.73 -8.56
CA PRO A 212 23.59 5.65 -9.69
C PRO A 212 24.32 5.15 -10.92
N ASN A 213 23.73 4.18 -11.61
CA ASN A 213 24.29 3.70 -12.86
C ASN A 213 24.39 4.85 -13.87
N LEU A 214 25.48 4.87 -14.64
CA LEU A 214 25.57 5.74 -15.81
C LEU A 214 24.38 5.48 -16.74
N SER A 215 23.93 6.51 -17.47
CA SER A 215 22.70 6.45 -18.27
C SER A 215 22.63 5.28 -19.27
N LYS A 216 23.80 4.78 -19.74
CA LYS A 216 23.90 3.67 -20.70
C LYS A 216 23.97 2.27 -20.06
N ILE A 217 24.12 2.19 -18.75
CA ILE A 217 24.32 0.94 -18.00
C ILE A 217 23.00 0.53 -17.34
N ALA A 218 22.45 -0.62 -17.75
CA ALA A 218 21.22 -1.16 -17.19
C ALA A 218 21.46 -1.82 -15.82
N TYR A 219 22.62 -2.46 -15.64
CA TYR A 219 23.04 -3.13 -14.42
C TYR A 219 24.58 -3.22 -14.33
N PRO A 220 25.17 -3.20 -13.13
CA PRO A 220 26.57 -3.58 -12.93
C PRO A 220 26.80 -5.06 -13.31
N ARG A 221 27.94 -5.38 -13.92
CA ARG A 221 28.26 -6.78 -14.30
C ARG A 221 28.30 -7.70 -13.08
N SER A 222 28.83 -7.21 -11.95
CA SER A 222 28.88 -7.94 -10.67
C SER A 222 27.50 -8.39 -10.19
N ARG A 223 26.45 -7.59 -10.40
CA ARG A 223 25.07 -7.97 -10.05
C ARG A 223 24.55 -9.12 -10.91
N LEU A 224 24.83 -9.10 -12.22
CA LEU A 224 24.44 -10.20 -13.12
C LEU A 224 25.13 -11.51 -12.72
N GLU A 225 26.42 -11.45 -12.40
CA GLU A 225 27.19 -12.60 -11.96
C GLU A 225 26.70 -13.15 -10.62
N LYS A 226 26.38 -12.26 -9.65
CA LYS A 226 25.75 -12.65 -8.37
C LYS A 226 24.42 -13.36 -8.61
N ASP A 227 23.56 -12.86 -9.50
CA ASP A 227 22.27 -13.49 -9.77
C ASP A 227 22.42 -14.90 -10.37
N TRP A 228 23.33 -15.10 -11.33
CA TRP A 228 23.62 -16.43 -11.85
C TRP A 228 24.12 -17.37 -10.76
N LEU A 229 25.05 -16.92 -9.91
CA LEU A 229 25.54 -17.71 -8.79
C LEU A 229 24.40 -18.08 -7.81
N LEU A 230 23.51 -17.14 -7.48
CA LEU A 230 22.33 -17.43 -6.64
C LEU A 230 21.41 -18.49 -7.26
N GLN A 231 21.27 -18.50 -8.59
CA GLN A 231 20.50 -19.51 -9.30
C GLN A 231 21.17 -20.89 -9.24
N ASP A 232 22.48 -20.97 -9.49
CA ASP A 232 23.14 -22.25 -9.77
C ASP A 232 23.84 -22.89 -8.58
N ALA A 233 24.45 -22.08 -7.71
CA ALA A 233 25.05 -22.54 -6.46
C ALA A 233 24.00 -22.71 -5.36
N GLY A 234 23.03 -21.80 -5.31
CA GLY A 234 22.07 -21.64 -4.20
C GLY A 234 22.58 -20.64 -3.16
N PHE A 235 21.68 -20.20 -2.26
CA PHE A 235 21.98 -19.17 -1.25
C PHE A 235 23.13 -19.53 -0.31
N ASP A 236 23.31 -20.80 0.03
CA ASP A 236 24.36 -21.22 0.98
C ASP A 236 25.75 -21.29 0.32
N ASP A 237 25.82 -21.51 -1.00
CA ASP A 237 27.07 -21.82 -1.70
C ASP A 237 27.52 -20.74 -2.68
N PHE A 238 26.64 -19.82 -3.12
CA PHE A 238 26.98 -18.82 -4.15
C PHE A 238 28.23 -18.02 -3.79
N ALA A 239 28.39 -17.79 -2.50
CA ALA A 239 29.45 -16.97 -1.96
C ALA A 239 30.79 -17.74 -1.85
N ARG A 240 30.76 -19.08 -1.85
CA ARG A 240 31.92 -19.99 -1.83
C ARG A 240 32.43 -20.36 -3.24
N ALA A 241 31.68 -19.95 -4.27
CA ALA A 241 32.04 -20.19 -5.65
C ALA A 241 33.42 -19.59 -5.99
N PHE A 242 34.25 -20.40 -6.64
CA PHE A 242 35.60 -20.06 -7.10
C PHE A 242 36.59 -19.72 -5.98
N MET A 243 36.41 -20.29 -4.79
CA MET A 243 37.26 -19.98 -3.63
C MET A 243 38.10 -21.19 -3.17
N SER A 244 37.64 -22.42 -3.43
CA SER A 244 38.30 -23.61 -2.89
C SER A 244 39.68 -23.84 -3.51
N THR A 245 40.70 -23.95 -2.65
CA THR A 245 42.09 -24.25 -3.03
C THR A 245 42.39 -25.74 -3.17
N ASN A 246 41.42 -26.61 -2.83
CA ASN A 246 41.63 -28.06 -2.77
C ASN A 246 40.52 -28.91 -3.44
N SER A 247 39.42 -28.30 -3.87
CA SER A 247 38.28 -28.97 -4.51
C SER A 247 37.66 -28.10 -5.60
N ALA A 248 36.94 -28.71 -6.54
CA ALA A 248 36.17 -28.02 -7.58
C ALA A 248 34.74 -28.60 -7.71
N GLU A 249 34.22 -29.26 -6.66
CA GLU A 249 32.92 -29.93 -6.70
C GLU A 249 31.76 -28.96 -6.90
N LEU A 250 31.83 -27.79 -6.25
CA LEU A 250 30.82 -26.73 -6.39
C LEU A 250 30.79 -26.20 -7.83
N GLU A 251 31.95 -25.90 -8.40
CA GLU A 251 32.10 -25.38 -9.76
C GLU A 251 31.64 -26.41 -10.81
N LYS A 252 31.98 -27.69 -10.61
CA LYS A 252 31.47 -28.81 -11.43
C LYS A 252 29.94 -28.86 -11.39
N ARG A 253 29.34 -28.80 -10.21
CA ARG A 253 27.88 -28.81 -10.04
C ARG A 253 27.22 -27.63 -10.74
N MET A 254 27.76 -26.41 -10.56
CA MET A 254 27.26 -25.20 -11.20
C MET A 254 27.33 -25.31 -12.73
N VAL A 255 28.49 -25.67 -13.28
CA VAL A 255 28.68 -25.83 -14.73
C VAL A 255 27.74 -26.88 -15.30
N MET A 256 27.60 -28.03 -14.64
CA MET A 256 26.67 -29.10 -15.06
C MET A 256 25.22 -28.64 -15.04
N LYS A 257 24.82 -27.83 -14.05
CA LYS A 257 23.47 -27.27 -13.97
C LYS A 257 23.18 -26.34 -15.14
N VAL A 258 24.07 -25.37 -15.41
CA VAL A 258 23.94 -24.45 -16.56
C VAL A 258 23.94 -25.22 -17.88
N ALA A 259 24.81 -26.22 -18.02
CA ALA A 259 24.89 -27.04 -19.22
C ALA A 259 23.60 -27.83 -19.51
N LYS A 260 22.90 -28.28 -18.46
CA LYS A 260 21.62 -29.00 -18.58
C LYS A 260 20.50 -28.11 -19.11
N ASP A 261 20.55 -26.81 -18.82
CA ASP A 261 19.56 -25.83 -19.26
C ASP A 261 19.78 -25.37 -20.72
N LEU A 262 20.94 -25.67 -21.30
CA LEU A 262 21.31 -25.27 -22.65
C LEU A 262 20.82 -26.26 -23.70
N THR A 263 20.30 -25.73 -24.81
CA THR A 263 19.94 -26.55 -25.98
C THR A 263 21.20 -27.18 -26.62
N ASP A 264 22.28 -26.40 -26.70
CA ASP A 264 23.60 -26.85 -27.14
C ASP A 264 24.71 -26.25 -26.25
N PRO A 265 25.13 -26.97 -25.20
CA PRO A 265 26.25 -26.52 -24.38
C PRO A 265 27.58 -26.52 -25.14
N GLY A 266 27.70 -27.32 -26.21
CA GLY A 266 28.96 -27.71 -26.85
C GLY A 266 29.78 -28.69 -26.00
N ASP A 267 31.00 -29.00 -26.44
CA ASP A 267 31.93 -29.84 -25.68
C ASP A 267 32.42 -29.09 -24.43
N ILE A 268 32.07 -29.61 -23.25
CA ILE A 268 32.51 -29.05 -21.96
C ILE A 268 33.78 -29.77 -21.51
N ALA A 269 34.92 -29.09 -21.63
CA ALA A 269 36.18 -29.51 -21.03
C ALA A 269 36.29 -28.93 -19.62
N PHE A 270 36.18 -29.79 -18.60
CA PHE A 270 36.38 -29.40 -17.20
C PHE A 270 37.86 -29.14 -16.90
N PRO A 271 38.20 -28.04 -16.21
CA PRO A 271 39.54 -27.84 -15.68
C PRO A 271 39.93 -28.96 -14.70
N ASP A 272 41.17 -29.42 -14.77
CA ASP A 272 41.76 -30.35 -13.79
C ASP A 272 42.54 -29.57 -12.70
N THR A 273 41.87 -28.57 -12.13
CA THR A 273 42.43 -27.62 -11.17
C THR A 273 41.42 -27.34 -10.05
N PRO A 274 41.87 -26.86 -8.87
CA PRO A 274 40.97 -26.46 -7.79
C PRO A 274 39.99 -25.36 -8.21
N GLY A 275 38.88 -25.22 -7.50
CA GLY A 275 37.79 -24.29 -7.82
C GLY A 275 38.23 -22.82 -7.87
N CYS A 276 39.26 -22.44 -7.10
CA CYS A 276 39.86 -21.10 -7.15
C CYS A 276 40.59 -20.78 -8.46
N ASP A 277 40.82 -21.76 -9.33
CA ASP A 277 41.43 -21.52 -10.62
C ASP A 277 40.50 -20.68 -11.53
N PRO A 278 40.98 -19.56 -12.10
CA PRO A 278 40.18 -18.68 -12.96
C PRO A 278 39.52 -19.37 -14.16
N GLN A 279 40.02 -20.53 -14.61
CA GLN A 279 39.43 -21.31 -15.69
C GLN A 279 37.99 -21.76 -15.36
N TRP A 280 37.70 -22.10 -14.10
CA TRP A 280 36.34 -22.45 -13.67
C TRP A 280 35.38 -21.28 -13.81
N LYS A 281 35.79 -20.10 -13.31
CA LYS A 281 35.02 -18.85 -13.39
C LYS A 281 34.74 -18.48 -14.86
N SER A 282 35.74 -18.56 -15.73
CA SER A 282 35.60 -18.29 -17.15
C SER A 282 34.66 -19.27 -17.87
N LEU A 283 34.78 -20.57 -17.60
CA LEU A 283 33.92 -21.60 -18.18
C LEU A 283 32.45 -21.40 -17.77
N TYR A 284 32.21 -21.22 -16.47
CA TYR A 284 30.89 -21.02 -15.91
C TYR A 284 30.19 -19.81 -16.54
N PHE A 285 30.80 -18.62 -16.50
CA PHE A 285 30.15 -17.41 -17.01
C PHE A 285 29.94 -17.42 -18.52
N ARG A 286 30.82 -18.06 -19.30
CA ARG A 286 30.62 -18.26 -20.74
C ARG A 286 29.38 -19.10 -21.04
N LEU A 287 29.13 -20.14 -20.25
CA LEU A 287 27.92 -20.97 -20.38
C LEU A 287 26.68 -20.20 -19.89
N CYS A 288 26.79 -19.41 -18.82
CA CYS A 288 25.70 -18.54 -18.38
C CYS A 288 25.31 -17.51 -19.45
N GLU A 289 26.27 -16.94 -20.17
CA GLU A 289 26.02 -16.04 -21.30
C GLU A 289 25.23 -16.72 -22.42
N LYS A 290 25.60 -17.96 -22.79
CA LYS A 290 24.81 -18.76 -23.74
C LYS A 290 23.38 -19.01 -23.22
N ARG A 291 23.23 -19.37 -21.94
CA ARG A 291 21.91 -19.69 -21.34
C ARG A 291 21.03 -18.46 -21.34
N ARG A 292 21.62 -17.31 -20.99
CA ARG A 292 20.97 -16.01 -21.05
C ARG A 292 20.51 -15.67 -22.47
N MET A 293 21.34 -15.87 -23.49
CA MET A 293 20.95 -15.67 -24.89
C MET A 293 19.71 -16.50 -25.27
N GLU A 294 19.68 -17.78 -24.88
CA GLU A 294 18.53 -18.66 -25.16
C GLU A 294 17.28 -18.21 -24.41
N ARG A 295 17.38 -17.92 -23.11
CA ARG A 295 16.27 -17.45 -22.27
C ARG A 295 15.69 -16.13 -22.76
N LEU A 296 16.53 -15.16 -23.12
CA LEU A 296 16.08 -13.83 -23.56
C LEU A 296 15.43 -13.81 -24.95
N ARG A 297 15.58 -14.87 -25.77
CA ARG A 297 14.77 -15.04 -26.99
C ARG A 297 13.27 -15.11 -26.68
N ASN A 298 12.90 -15.60 -25.49
CA ASN A 298 11.51 -15.62 -25.06
C ASN A 298 10.94 -14.24 -24.77
N VAL A 299 11.79 -13.24 -24.51
CA VAL A 299 11.36 -11.84 -24.37
C VAL A 299 11.35 -11.17 -25.73
N THR A 300 12.43 -11.33 -26.51
CA THR A 300 12.59 -10.63 -27.79
C THR A 300 11.63 -11.09 -28.89
N LYS A 301 11.00 -12.28 -28.76
CA LYS A 301 9.84 -12.68 -29.57
C LYS A 301 8.62 -11.75 -29.39
N HIS A 302 8.53 -11.05 -28.26
CA HIS A 302 7.42 -10.15 -27.93
C HIS A 302 7.83 -8.68 -27.98
N ALA A 303 8.93 -8.32 -27.32
CA ALA A 303 9.42 -6.95 -27.22
C ALA A 303 10.94 -6.89 -27.15
N LEU A 304 11.54 -6.02 -27.96
CA LEU A 304 12.98 -5.73 -27.93
C LEU A 304 13.35 -4.65 -26.91
N GLN A 305 12.37 -3.81 -26.56
CA GLN A 305 12.56 -2.65 -25.71
C GLN A 305 11.59 -2.72 -24.53
N ILE A 306 12.05 -2.29 -23.36
CA ILE A 306 11.26 -2.26 -22.13
C ILE A 306 11.44 -0.89 -21.49
N VAL A 307 10.34 -0.22 -21.20
CA VAL A 307 10.33 0.98 -20.35
C VAL A 307 10.26 0.54 -18.90
N TYR A 308 11.00 1.19 -18.02
CA TYR A 308 10.92 0.99 -16.58
C TYR A 308 11.21 2.30 -15.86
N VAL A 309 10.96 2.34 -14.55
CA VAL A 309 11.26 3.52 -13.73
C VAL A 309 12.24 3.19 -12.61
N LYS A 310 12.96 4.22 -12.15
CA LYS A 310 13.75 4.14 -10.94
C LYS A 310 13.20 5.08 -9.88
N HIS A 311 12.85 4.55 -8.71
CA HIS A 311 12.40 5.30 -7.53
C HIS A 311 12.36 4.35 -6.31
N TYR A 312 12.05 4.84 -5.11
CA TYR A 312 11.87 4.01 -3.90
C TYR A 312 10.61 3.11 -3.97
N THR A 313 10.56 1.97 -3.27
CA THR A 313 9.34 1.15 -3.20
C THR A 313 8.21 1.88 -2.45
N TYR A 314 7.04 1.96 -3.09
CA TYR A 314 5.82 2.51 -2.49
C TYR A 314 5.17 1.58 -1.43
N GLY A 315 4.39 2.16 -0.53
CA GLY A 315 3.74 1.50 0.62
C GLY A 315 4.53 1.65 1.93
N CYS A 316 4.00 1.09 3.05
CA CYS A 316 4.56 1.06 4.42
C CYS A 316 4.09 2.15 5.43
N ASN A 317 4.43 1.96 6.72
CA ASN A 317 4.12 2.74 7.94
C ASN A 317 2.67 2.77 8.43
N ALA A 318 1.66 2.95 7.58
CA ALA A 318 0.24 2.80 7.96
C ALA A 318 -0.78 2.74 6.80
N THR A 319 -0.37 2.90 5.54
CA THR A 319 -1.30 3.07 4.41
C THR A 319 -0.75 2.42 3.16
N LEU A 320 -1.49 1.44 2.62
CA LEU A 320 -1.02 0.48 1.60
C LEU A 320 -1.55 0.77 0.19
N GLY A 321 -2.45 1.75 0.00
CA GLY A 321 -3.21 1.95 -1.25
C GLY A 321 -2.42 2.52 -2.44
N SER A 322 -1.12 2.20 -2.60
CA SER A 322 -0.13 2.62 -3.63
C SER A 322 0.14 4.12 -3.81
N ALA A 323 -0.86 4.91 -3.47
CA ALA A 323 -1.13 6.23 -4.00
C ALA A 323 -1.86 7.09 -2.96
N GLU A 324 -1.86 6.63 -1.71
CA GLU A 324 -2.14 7.44 -0.55
C GLU A 324 -0.86 8.19 -0.09
N HIS A 325 0.33 7.80 -0.61
CA HIS A 325 1.67 8.36 -0.31
C HIS A 325 2.19 9.37 -1.34
N VAL A 326 1.31 9.91 -2.17
CA VAL A 326 1.74 10.71 -3.34
C VAL A 326 1.45 12.18 -3.21
N THR A 327 0.51 12.55 -2.33
CA THR A 327 0.22 13.95 -2.05
C THR A 327 0.74 14.39 -0.70
N ASP A 328 1.29 15.60 -0.67
CA ASP A 328 1.77 16.25 0.55
C ASP A 328 0.66 17.12 1.19
N ASP A 329 -0.62 16.81 0.92
CA ASP A 329 -1.73 17.69 1.29
C ASP A 329 -2.18 17.56 2.74
N LEU A 330 -2.43 16.34 3.24
CA LEU A 330 -3.04 16.14 4.56
C LEU A 330 -2.05 15.69 5.66
N THR A 331 -1.05 14.89 5.28
CA THR A 331 -0.10 14.30 6.23
C THR A 331 1.21 13.98 5.54
N ASP A 332 2.31 13.94 6.30
CA ASP A 332 3.57 13.38 5.82
C ASP A 332 3.45 11.85 5.82
N SER A 333 3.15 11.32 4.63
CA SER A 333 2.96 9.90 4.38
C SER A 333 4.20 9.24 3.80
N ARG A 334 5.37 9.92 3.83
CA ARG A 334 6.62 9.39 3.29
C ARG A 334 7.05 8.13 4.07
N PRO A 335 7.24 6.98 3.41
CA PRO A 335 7.72 5.78 4.07
C PRO A 335 9.19 5.91 4.48
N ARG A 336 9.68 4.98 5.32
CA ARG A 336 11.07 5.04 5.82
C ARG A 336 12.13 4.95 4.71
N ASN A 337 11.84 4.29 3.60
CA ASN A 337 12.72 4.19 2.42
C ASN A 337 12.52 5.36 1.44
N TRP A 338 11.71 6.36 1.77
CA TRP A 338 11.46 7.47 0.86
C TRP A 338 12.75 8.20 0.52
N THR A 339 12.95 8.43 -0.77
CA THR A 339 14.05 9.23 -1.31
C THR A 339 13.53 10.12 -2.43
N LYS A 340 14.19 11.27 -2.61
CA LYS A 340 13.99 12.09 -3.81
C LYS A 340 14.65 11.43 -5.01
N GLY A 341 14.14 11.73 -6.19
CA GLY A 341 14.69 11.21 -7.44
C GLY A 341 13.72 10.24 -8.11
N GLY A 342 13.54 10.43 -9.41
CA GLY A 342 12.86 9.48 -10.26
C GLY A 342 13.41 9.51 -11.67
N GLN A 343 13.62 8.34 -12.27
CA GLN A 343 14.01 8.24 -13.68
C GLN A 343 13.01 7.41 -14.46
N LEU A 344 12.70 7.86 -15.68
CA LEU A 344 12.08 7.03 -16.70
C LEU A 344 13.19 6.51 -17.62
N CYS A 345 13.30 5.19 -17.74
CA CYS A 345 14.36 4.53 -18.49
C CYS A 345 13.81 3.65 -19.61
N LEU A 346 14.61 3.46 -20.64
CA LEU A 346 14.35 2.57 -21.76
C LEU A 346 15.54 1.63 -21.91
N LEU A 347 15.31 0.34 -21.67
CA LEU A 347 16.29 -0.68 -21.96
C LEU A 347 16.01 -1.34 -23.31
N LYS A 348 17.06 -1.86 -23.94
CA LYS A 348 16.98 -2.66 -25.17
C LYS A 348 17.79 -3.93 -25.00
N ILE A 349 17.16 -5.06 -25.30
CA ILE A 349 17.80 -6.38 -25.29
C ILE A 349 18.45 -6.61 -26.66
N LEU A 350 19.74 -6.94 -26.66
CA LEU A 350 20.50 -7.22 -27.87
C LEU A 350 20.50 -8.74 -28.19
N PRO A 351 20.77 -9.14 -29.45
CA PRO A 351 20.77 -10.56 -29.85
C PRO A 351 21.75 -11.45 -29.09
N ASP A 352 22.82 -10.87 -28.53
CA ASP A 352 23.82 -11.55 -27.70
C ASP A 352 23.41 -11.65 -26.22
N GLY A 353 22.18 -11.26 -25.87
CA GLY A 353 21.65 -11.29 -24.50
C GLY A 353 22.13 -10.14 -23.62
N SER A 354 22.99 -9.24 -24.12
CA SER A 354 23.35 -8.01 -23.40
C SER A 354 22.21 -6.98 -23.45
N VAL A 355 22.25 -6.01 -22.53
CA VAL A 355 21.21 -4.98 -22.40
C VAL A 355 21.85 -3.59 -22.40
N THR A 356 21.32 -2.69 -23.23
CA THR A 356 21.67 -1.26 -23.20
C THR A 356 20.60 -0.47 -22.47
N ASN A 357 20.94 0.66 -21.86
CA ASN A 357 19.99 1.57 -21.23
C ASN A 357 20.01 2.99 -21.83
N GLU A 358 18.91 3.70 -21.68
CA GLU A 358 18.74 5.13 -21.96
C GLU A 358 17.87 5.74 -20.86
N VAL A 359 18.28 6.88 -20.28
CA VAL A 359 17.42 7.67 -19.39
C VAL A 359 16.61 8.63 -20.27
N LEU A 360 15.30 8.41 -20.34
CA LEU A 360 14.36 9.23 -21.12
C LEU A 360 13.99 10.52 -20.41
N LEU A 361 13.86 10.45 -19.08
CA LEU A 361 13.51 11.58 -18.23
C LEU A 361 14.12 11.39 -16.85
N ASP A 362 14.64 12.48 -16.29
CA ASP A 362 15.27 12.51 -14.97
C ASP A 362 14.65 13.63 -14.12
N LYS A 363 14.28 13.29 -12.89
CA LYS A 363 13.63 14.18 -11.91
C LYS A 363 14.30 14.06 -10.55
N PRO A 364 15.46 14.70 -10.35
CA PRO A 364 16.25 14.55 -9.13
C PRO A 364 15.54 15.07 -7.86
N ASP A 365 14.71 16.10 -7.99
CA ASP A 365 13.96 16.68 -6.87
C ASP A 365 12.54 16.13 -6.71
N GLY A 366 12.08 15.33 -7.69
CA GLY A 366 10.72 14.84 -7.79
C GLY A 366 10.67 13.32 -7.90
N CYS A 367 9.73 12.80 -8.68
CA CYS A 367 9.58 11.36 -8.93
C CYS A 367 8.77 11.09 -10.20
N ILE A 368 9.05 9.96 -10.84
CA ILE A 368 8.33 9.44 -12.03
C ILE A 368 7.89 8.02 -11.73
N ARG A 369 6.65 7.67 -12.06
CA ARG A 369 6.07 6.35 -11.80
C ARG A 369 4.94 5.98 -12.76
N ASP A 370 4.52 4.73 -12.65
CA ASP A 370 3.37 4.09 -13.28
C ASP A 370 3.31 4.24 -14.81
N PRO A 371 4.37 3.89 -15.56
CA PRO A 371 4.31 3.90 -17.02
C PRO A 371 3.21 2.94 -17.54
N ASN A 372 2.49 3.37 -18.57
CA ASN A 372 1.51 2.56 -19.28
C ASN A 372 1.54 2.89 -20.79
N LEU A 373 1.54 1.85 -21.62
CA LEU A 373 1.75 1.98 -23.06
C LEU A 373 0.43 1.90 -23.84
N SER A 374 0.28 2.79 -24.82
CA SER A 374 -0.83 2.77 -25.77
C SER A 374 -0.86 1.48 -26.59
N TYR A 375 -2.01 1.15 -27.18
CA TYR A 375 -2.19 -0.10 -27.93
C TYR A 375 -1.31 -0.20 -29.18
N ASP A 376 -1.01 0.91 -29.83
CA ASP A 376 -0.10 0.96 -30.98
C ASP A 376 1.38 0.90 -30.57
N GLY A 377 1.69 0.96 -29.28
CA GLY A 377 3.04 0.90 -28.76
C GLY A 377 3.86 2.19 -28.95
N THR A 378 3.22 3.30 -29.34
CA THR A 378 3.92 4.55 -29.70
C THR A 378 3.90 5.63 -28.62
N ARG A 379 2.89 5.60 -27.73
CA ARG A 379 2.68 6.61 -26.69
C ARG A 379 2.72 5.98 -25.31
N LEU A 380 3.42 6.65 -24.40
CA LEU A 380 3.53 6.26 -23.01
C LEU A 380 2.82 7.30 -22.13
N VAL A 381 1.90 6.89 -21.29
CA VAL A 381 1.36 7.73 -20.21
C VAL A 381 2.01 7.32 -18.89
N PHE A 382 2.30 8.28 -18.02
CA PHE A 382 2.94 8.05 -16.72
C PHE A 382 2.58 9.18 -15.74
N SER A 383 2.81 8.93 -14.46
CA SER A 383 2.61 9.90 -13.37
C SER A 383 3.95 10.55 -13.02
N MET A 384 3.96 11.86 -12.80
CA MET A 384 5.19 12.58 -12.44
C MET A 384 4.87 13.80 -11.57
N ARG A 385 5.78 14.09 -10.64
CA ARG A 385 5.85 15.37 -9.92
C ARG A 385 7.25 15.95 -10.05
N ASP A 386 7.35 17.27 -10.12
CA ASP A 386 8.64 17.95 -10.25
C ASP A 386 9.39 18.12 -8.93
N SER A 387 8.66 18.25 -7.81
CA SER A 387 9.27 18.43 -6.50
C SER A 387 8.37 17.94 -5.36
N TYR A 388 8.99 17.70 -4.20
CA TYR A 388 8.32 17.43 -2.93
C TYR A 388 8.12 18.71 -2.10
N ASN A 389 7.13 18.71 -1.21
CA ASN A 389 6.90 19.77 -0.24
C ASN A 389 7.88 19.64 0.92
N ASP A 390 9.04 20.27 0.79
CA ASP A 390 10.08 20.21 1.83
C ASP A 390 10.04 21.44 2.71
N ASN A 391 9.42 21.28 3.87
CA ASN A 391 9.45 22.28 4.93
C ASN A 391 9.53 21.58 6.30
N ALA A 392 9.55 22.36 7.39
CA ALA A 392 9.72 21.81 8.74
C ALA A 392 8.64 20.79 9.18
N TYR A 393 7.48 20.74 8.51
CA TYR A 393 6.38 19.82 8.82
C TYR A 393 6.51 18.45 8.14
N TYR A 394 7.25 18.37 7.02
CA TYR A 394 7.42 17.17 6.20
C TYR A 394 8.90 16.75 6.25
N ASN A 395 9.24 15.83 7.16
CA ASN A 395 10.62 15.42 7.43
C ASN A 395 10.69 13.89 7.54
N PRO A 396 11.53 13.20 6.74
CA PRO A 396 11.65 11.74 6.77
C PRO A 396 12.15 11.19 8.12
N HIS A 397 12.80 12.00 8.96
CA HIS A 397 13.24 11.64 10.31
C HIS A 397 12.19 11.89 11.41
N ARG A 398 11.03 12.46 11.06
CA ARG A 398 9.93 12.62 12.01
C ARG A 398 9.25 11.27 12.18
N TRP A 399 9.84 10.38 12.98
CA TRP A 399 9.05 9.31 13.61
C TRP A 399 8.11 9.98 14.59
N SER A 400 6.89 10.28 14.15
CA SER A 400 5.87 10.79 15.03
C SER A 400 5.12 9.59 15.63
N PRO A 401 5.14 9.40 16.96
CA PRO A 401 4.14 8.54 17.62
C PRO A 401 2.70 9.01 17.31
N SER A 402 2.55 10.24 16.80
CA SER A 402 1.33 10.90 16.38
C SER A 402 1.24 11.12 14.86
N PHE A 403 1.31 10.04 14.06
CA PHE A 403 0.64 9.93 12.74
C PHE A 403 -0.90 10.11 12.81
N ARG A 404 -1.39 10.74 13.87
CA ARG A 404 -2.74 10.66 14.44
C ARG A 404 -3.30 12.05 14.78
N ALA A 405 -2.48 13.10 14.69
CA ALA A 405 -2.89 14.49 14.90
C ALA A 405 -2.73 15.25 13.57
N PRO A 406 -3.77 16.00 13.12
CA PRO A 406 -3.71 16.73 11.87
C PRO A 406 -2.53 17.72 11.85
N LEU A 407 -1.99 17.98 10.66
CA LEU A 407 -0.99 19.05 10.50
C LEU A 407 -1.60 20.39 10.92
N PRO A 408 -0.85 21.28 11.62
CA PRO A 408 -1.37 22.59 11.97
C PRO A 408 -1.66 23.43 10.72
N TRP A 409 -2.53 24.43 10.83
CA TRP A 409 -2.92 25.25 9.67
C TRP A 409 -1.72 25.90 8.96
N ASP A 410 -0.69 26.30 9.71
CA ASP A 410 0.58 26.85 9.19
C ASP A 410 1.27 25.93 8.15
N ALA A 411 1.11 24.60 8.28
CA ALA A 411 1.67 23.64 7.31
C ALA A 411 0.99 23.73 5.93
N TYR A 412 -0.28 24.15 5.88
CA TYR A 412 -1.02 24.38 4.63
C TYR A 412 -0.64 25.73 4.01
N GLU A 413 -0.42 26.76 4.82
CA GLU A 413 0.00 28.09 4.34
C GLU A 413 1.44 28.10 3.80
N LYS A 414 2.34 27.34 4.43
CA LYS A 414 3.75 27.21 4.02
C LYS A 414 4.01 26.11 2.99
N ARG A 415 2.96 25.47 2.47
CA ARG A 415 3.11 24.43 1.45
C ARG A 415 3.81 24.99 0.22
N CYS A 416 4.86 24.30 -0.21
CA CYS A 416 5.55 24.52 -1.48
C CYS A 416 5.68 23.18 -2.21
N GLY A 417 6.03 23.19 -3.49
CA GLY A 417 6.19 21.97 -4.28
C GLY A 417 4.98 21.58 -5.14
N ASP A 418 5.13 20.48 -5.87
CA ASP A 418 4.16 19.96 -6.85
C ASP A 418 3.49 18.69 -6.33
N ASP A 419 2.43 18.22 -6.98
CA ASP A 419 1.82 16.89 -6.77
C ASP A 419 1.96 16.04 -8.03
N TYR A 420 1.63 14.74 -7.95
CA TYR A 420 1.68 13.89 -9.14
C TYR A 420 0.59 14.29 -10.15
N HIS A 421 1.00 14.44 -11.40
CA HIS A 421 0.12 14.67 -12.53
C HIS A 421 0.44 13.70 -13.66
N LEU A 422 -0.53 13.50 -14.57
CA LEU A 422 -0.35 12.61 -15.72
C LEU A 422 0.36 13.34 -16.85
N TYR A 423 1.32 12.67 -17.46
CA TYR A 423 2.06 13.12 -18.63
C TYR A 423 2.04 12.04 -19.70
N MET A 424 2.04 12.47 -20.97
CA MET A 424 2.12 11.59 -22.13
C MET A 424 3.38 11.90 -22.93
N MET A 425 4.17 10.87 -23.22
CA MET A 425 5.34 10.92 -24.09
C MET A 425 5.07 10.16 -25.38
N ASP A 426 5.36 10.80 -26.52
CA ASP A 426 5.53 10.10 -27.79
C ASP A 426 6.93 9.47 -27.82
N LEU A 427 7.01 8.14 -27.92
CA LEU A 427 8.27 7.41 -27.80
C LEU A 427 9.20 7.64 -28.99
N THR A 428 8.69 8.08 -30.14
CA THR A 428 9.52 8.32 -31.33
C THR A 428 10.15 9.71 -31.29
N THR A 429 9.33 10.72 -31.02
CA THR A 429 9.73 12.14 -31.01
C THR A 429 10.28 12.61 -29.66
N ARG A 430 10.06 11.83 -28.60
CA ARG A 430 10.34 12.17 -27.20
C ARG A 430 9.57 13.40 -26.69
N LYS A 431 8.56 13.87 -27.41
CA LYS A 431 7.73 15.01 -26.98
C LYS A 431 6.87 14.61 -25.78
N ILE A 432 6.89 15.41 -24.73
CA ILE A 432 6.08 15.24 -23.52
C ILE A 432 4.95 16.27 -23.48
N THR A 433 3.75 15.86 -23.09
CA THR A 433 2.58 16.73 -22.86
C THR A 433 1.94 16.41 -21.51
N GLN A 434 1.71 17.42 -20.68
CA GLN A 434 0.99 17.24 -19.41
C GLN A 434 -0.52 17.18 -19.65
N ILE A 435 -1.15 16.13 -19.12
CA ILE A 435 -2.56 15.79 -19.31
C ILE A 435 -3.41 16.34 -18.17
N THR A 436 -3.05 16.08 -16.91
CA THR A 436 -3.81 16.55 -15.73
C THR A 436 -3.08 17.63 -14.96
N ARG A 437 -3.83 18.44 -14.21
CA ARG A 437 -3.33 19.57 -13.41
C ARG A 437 -4.14 19.75 -12.14
N SER A 438 -3.51 20.29 -11.11
CA SER A 438 -4.21 20.84 -9.94
C SER A 438 -5.03 22.08 -10.36
N PRO A 439 -6.29 22.20 -9.93
CA PRO A 439 -7.13 23.37 -10.25
C PRO A 439 -6.55 24.66 -9.71
N PHE A 440 -6.84 25.78 -10.40
CA PHE A 440 -6.50 27.12 -9.96
C PHE A 440 -7.78 27.92 -9.69
N VAL A 441 -8.03 28.28 -8.44
CA VAL A 441 -9.25 28.99 -8.00
C VAL A 441 -8.84 30.24 -7.24
N ASN A 442 -9.30 31.40 -7.72
CA ASN A 442 -9.11 32.71 -7.06
C ASN A 442 -7.66 33.01 -6.63
N GLY A 443 -6.68 32.69 -7.50
CA GLY A 443 -5.27 32.97 -7.23
C GLY A 443 -4.52 31.86 -6.50
N ARG A 444 -5.18 30.73 -6.18
CA ARG A 444 -4.59 29.62 -5.42
C ARG A 444 -4.70 28.29 -6.18
N ILE A 445 -3.64 27.49 -6.09
CA ILE A 445 -3.65 26.09 -6.53
C ILE A 445 -4.41 25.27 -5.48
N VAL A 446 -5.26 24.37 -5.95
CA VAL A 446 -6.00 23.40 -5.12
C VAL A 446 -5.35 22.03 -5.33
N PRO A 447 -4.49 21.55 -4.41
CA PRO A 447 -3.59 20.44 -4.73
C PRO A 447 -4.30 19.09 -4.86
N CYS A 448 -3.89 18.26 -5.82
CA CYS A 448 -4.37 16.89 -5.98
C CYS A 448 -3.33 16.05 -6.71
N ALA A 449 -3.33 14.74 -6.44
CA ALA A 449 -2.43 13.79 -7.08
C ALA A 449 -3.21 12.85 -8.02
N ASP A 450 -2.62 12.60 -9.19
CA ASP A 450 -3.10 11.72 -10.25
C ASP A 450 -2.03 10.70 -10.61
N VAL A 451 -2.38 9.41 -10.50
CA VAL A 451 -1.43 8.31 -10.57
C VAL A 451 -2.01 7.06 -11.21
N GLU A 452 -1.17 6.06 -11.47
CA GLU A 452 -1.55 4.76 -12.04
C GLU A 452 -2.44 4.84 -13.31
N PRO A 453 -2.02 5.59 -14.35
CA PRO A 453 -2.79 5.70 -15.57
C PRO A 453 -2.84 4.39 -16.36
N CYS A 454 -3.96 4.16 -17.03
CA CYS A 454 -4.23 2.99 -17.83
C CYS A 454 -4.96 3.38 -19.11
N PHE A 455 -4.36 3.11 -20.27
CA PHE A 455 -5.07 3.25 -21.54
C PHE A 455 -6.22 2.23 -21.61
N VAL A 456 -7.42 2.74 -21.91
CA VAL A 456 -8.61 1.90 -22.17
C VAL A 456 -9.07 1.99 -23.62
N SER A 457 -8.59 2.99 -24.35
CA SER A 457 -8.72 3.10 -25.80
C SER A 457 -7.58 3.99 -26.34
N ALA A 458 -7.56 4.26 -27.65
CA ALA A 458 -6.55 5.14 -28.25
C ALA A 458 -6.58 6.59 -27.73
N ASN A 459 -7.75 7.03 -27.21
CA ASN A 459 -8.00 8.42 -26.84
C ASN A 459 -8.48 8.58 -25.39
N ARG A 460 -8.47 7.52 -24.58
CA ARG A 460 -9.07 7.54 -23.24
C ARG A 460 -8.20 6.82 -22.21
N ILE A 461 -8.09 7.43 -21.04
CA ILE A 461 -7.25 6.99 -19.93
C ILE A 461 -8.14 6.88 -18.67
N ILE A 462 -7.95 5.82 -17.90
CA ILE A 462 -8.45 5.69 -16.53
C ILE A 462 -7.26 5.73 -15.57
N PHE A 463 -7.41 6.39 -14.44
CA PHE A 463 -6.34 6.61 -13.48
C PHE A 463 -6.90 6.81 -12.07
N GLN A 464 -6.02 6.80 -11.08
CA GLN A 464 -6.34 7.03 -9.68
C GLN A 464 -6.15 8.51 -9.33
N SER A 465 -7.08 9.11 -8.58
CA SER A 465 -6.98 10.52 -8.17
C SER A 465 -7.47 10.78 -6.75
N THR A 466 -6.82 11.71 -6.06
CA THR A 466 -7.20 12.19 -4.71
C THR A 466 -8.31 13.25 -4.73
N ARG A 467 -8.80 13.67 -5.90
CA ARG A 467 -9.88 14.68 -6.03
C ARG A 467 -11.20 14.32 -5.35
N CYS A 468 -11.36 13.07 -4.91
CA CYS A 468 -12.52 12.65 -4.15
C CYS A 468 -12.55 13.24 -2.73
N GLU A 469 -11.41 13.74 -2.23
CA GLU A 469 -11.25 14.49 -1.00
C GLU A 469 -11.89 13.83 0.22
N GLN A 470 -11.41 12.63 0.54
CA GLN A 470 -11.88 11.78 1.62
C GLN A 470 -10.69 11.16 2.33
N VAL A 471 -10.88 10.74 3.58
CA VAL A 471 -9.81 10.20 4.42
C VAL A 471 -10.11 8.77 4.86
N MET A 472 -9.10 7.91 4.75
CA MET A 472 -9.23 6.45 4.86
C MET A 472 -9.61 6.02 6.28
N PRO A 473 -10.73 5.32 6.60
CA PRO A 473 -11.33 5.31 7.96
C PRO A 473 -10.43 4.94 9.15
N CYS A 474 -9.39 4.13 8.97
CA CYS A 474 -8.44 3.80 10.04
C CYS A 474 -7.26 4.79 10.17
N HIS A 475 -7.01 5.69 9.20
CA HIS A 475 -5.80 6.53 9.19
C HIS A 475 -6.02 7.96 8.65
N GLN A 476 -5.06 8.88 8.86
CA GLN A 476 -5.16 10.29 8.43
C GLN A 476 -4.80 10.55 6.97
N THR A 477 -4.83 9.54 6.11
CA THR A 477 -4.34 9.68 4.73
C THR A 477 -5.50 9.81 3.76
N LEU A 478 -5.33 10.68 2.76
CA LEU A 478 -6.31 10.85 1.70
C LEU A 478 -6.46 9.54 0.92
N VAL A 479 -7.71 9.15 0.68
CA VAL A 479 -8.03 8.06 -0.24
C VAL A 479 -8.07 8.58 -1.67
N SER A 480 -8.07 7.64 -2.60
CA SER A 480 -8.18 7.95 -4.01
C SER A 480 -9.10 6.97 -4.70
N ASN A 481 -9.76 7.45 -5.75
CA ASN A 481 -10.74 6.70 -6.51
C ASN A 481 -10.36 6.73 -7.99
N LEU A 482 -11.05 5.93 -8.79
CA LEU A 482 -10.82 5.88 -10.23
C LEU A 482 -11.55 7.02 -10.94
N TYR A 483 -10.82 7.70 -11.82
CA TYR A 483 -11.30 8.74 -12.70
C TYR A 483 -10.93 8.39 -14.14
N GLY A 484 -11.67 8.94 -15.10
CA GLY A 484 -11.36 8.80 -16.52
C GLY A 484 -11.32 10.15 -17.21
N CYS A 485 -10.45 10.32 -18.19
CA CYS A 485 -10.37 11.48 -19.07
C CYS A 485 -9.95 11.07 -20.49
N ASP A 486 -10.04 12.02 -21.41
CA ASP A 486 -9.46 11.87 -22.75
C ASP A 486 -7.95 12.16 -22.72
N THR A 487 -7.23 11.75 -23.77
CA THR A 487 -5.76 11.91 -23.86
C THR A 487 -5.26 13.35 -23.93
N ASP A 488 -6.15 14.33 -24.00
CA ASP A 488 -5.83 15.77 -23.89
C ASP A 488 -6.17 16.37 -22.51
N GLY A 489 -6.73 15.55 -21.59
CA GLY A 489 -7.17 15.96 -20.26
C GLY A 489 -8.63 16.40 -20.20
N GLY A 490 -9.36 16.44 -21.33
CA GLY A 490 -10.78 16.74 -21.38
C GLY A 490 -11.67 15.62 -20.86
N ASN A 491 -12.98 15.91 -20.71
CA ASN A 491 -14.01 14.94 -20.33
C ASN A 491 -13.70 14.15 -19.06
N PHE A 492 -12.99 14.78 -18.12
CA PHE A 492 -12.60 14.19 -16.85
C PHE A 492 -13.78 13.98 -15.89
N ARG A 493 -13.89 12.81 -15.26
CA ARG A 493 -14.92 12.51 -14.25
C ARG A 493 -14.57 11.34 -13.35
N ARG A 494 -15.16 11.31 -12.15
CA ARG A 494 -15.10 10.16 -11.24
C ARG A 494 -15.87 8.97 -11.81
N LEU A 495 -15.32 7.77 -11.63
CA LEU A 495 -15.87 6.49 -12.09
C LEU A 495 -16.32 5.60 -10.95
N ALA A 496 -15.72 5.74 -9.76
CA ALA A 496 -16.05 4.99 -8.57
C ALA A 496 -16.22 5.93 -7.37
N PHE A 497 -17.27 5.69 -6.57
CA PHE A 497 -17.63 6.51 -5.41
C PHE A 497 -17.41 5.71 -4.12
N ASP A 498 -16.16 5.31 -3.89
CA ASP A 498 -15.74 4.47 -2.79
C ASP A 498 -15.23 5.31 -1.60
N GLY A 499 -15.51 4.87 -0.38
CA GLY A 499 -15.05 5.51 0.87
C GLY A 499 -13.62 5.18 1.28
N ALA A 500 -13.06 4.14 0.67
CA ALA A 500 -11.66 3.73 0.81
C ALA A 500 -10.97 3.75 -0.56
N SER A 501 -9.67 3.46 -0.59
CA SER A 501 -8.91 3.56 -1.84
C SER A 501 -9.24 2.46 -2.84
N THR A 502 -9.27 2.88 -4.11
CA THR A 502 -9.47 2.04 -5.28
C THR A 502 -8.33 2.33 -6.27
N PHE A 503 -7.56 1.31 -6.63
CA PHE A 503 -6.27 1.48 -7.31
C PHE A 503 -5.93 0.35 -8.28
N TYR A 504 -4.86 0.57 -9.02
CA TYR A 504 -4.24 -0.27 -10.05
C TYR A 504 -5.20 -0.71 -11.16
N PRO A 505 -5.82 0.24 -11.90
CA PRO A 505 -6.73 -0.11 -12.98
C PRO A 505 -5.99 -0.80 -14.15
N GLN A 506 -6.48 -1.96 -14.58
CA GLN A 506 -5.95 -2.71 -15.73
C GLN A 506 -7.10 -3.19 -16.62
N GLN A 507 -7.01 -2.96 -17.94
CA GLN A 507 -8.06 -3.42 -18.85
C GLN A 507 -7.93 -4.93 -19.11
N LEU A 508 -9.07 -5.63 -19.02
CA LEU A 508 -9.25 -7.03 -19.40
C LEU A 508 -9.54 -7.18 -20.90
N ASN A 509 -9.31 -8.37 -21.44
CA ASN A 509 -9.57 -8.79 -22.82
C ASN A 509 -11.04 -8.67 -23.24
N ASP A 510 -11.97 -8.50 -22.29
CA ASP A 510 -13.40 -8.26 -22.55
C ASP A 510 -13.81 -6.78 -22.44
N GLY A 511 -12.85 -5.89 -22.21
CA GLY A 511 -13.02 -4.44 -22.17
C GLY A 511 -13.34 -3.89 -20.79
N ARG A 512 -13.62 -4.76 -19.81
CA ARG A 512 -13.79 -4.34 -18.41
C ARG A 512 -12.46 -3.90 -17.79
N ILE A 513 -12.55 -3.11 -16.74
CA ILE A 513 -11.42 -2.61 -15.96
C ILE A 513 -11.35 -3.42 -14.68
N LEU A 514 -10.26 -4.15 -14.47
CA LEU A 514 -9.90 -4.81 -13.22
C LEU A 514 -9.18 -3.81 -12.31
N TYR A 515 -9.47 -3.82 -11.02
CA TYR A 515 -8.82 -2.95 -10.04
C TYR A 515 -8.91 -3.57 -8.63
N THR A 516 -8.09 -3.08 -7.71
CA THR A 516 -8.14 -3.44 -6.28
C THR A 516 -8.93 -2.39 -5.52
N ARG A 517 -9.84 -2.82 -4.63
CA ARG A 517 -10.65 -1.96 -3.75
C ARG A 517 -10.48 -2.38 -2.29
N TRP A 518 -10.28 -1.39 -1.41
CA TRP A 518 -10.34 -1.58 0.04
C TRP A 518 -11.79 -1.61 0.51
N GLU A 519 -12.12 -2.49 1.45
CA GLU A 519 -13.50 -2.87 1.73
C GLU A 519 -13.95 -2.64 3.19
N TYR A 520 -14.17 -1.38 3.55
CA TYR A 520 -14.56 -0.99 4.91
C TYR A 520 -16.05 -0.66 5.00
N ASN A 521 -16.90 -1.67 5.21
CA ASN A 521 -18.29 -1.43 5.61
C ASN A 521 -18.76 -2.47 6.63
N ASP A 522 -18.89 -2.02 7.88
CA ASP A 522 -19.34 -2.81 9.03
C ASP A 522 -18.58 -4.14 9.19
N ARG A 523 -17.30 -4.17 8.80
CA ARG A 523 -16.39 -5.34 8.88
C ARG A 523 -14.94 -4.91 9.00
N ASN A 524 -14.12 -5.89 9.38
CA ASN A 524 -12.71 -5.69 9.68
C ASN A 524 -11.94 -5.13 8.49
N ALA A 525 -11.31 -3.97 8.73
CA ALA A 525 -10.50 -3.22 7.78
C ALA A 525 -9.26 -3.99 7.27
N ARG A 526 -8.71 -4.91 8.06
CA ARG A 526 -7.38 -5.46 7.81
C ARG A 526 -7.37 -6.55 6.74
N PHE A 527 -8.47 -7.27 6.56
CA PHE A 527 -8.61 -8.28 5.51
C PHE A 527 -9.62 -7.76 4.50
N GLN A 528 -9.27 -7.76 3.21
CA GLN A 528 -10.09 -7.39 2.02
C GLN A 528 -9.60 -6.14 1.28
N GLN A 529 -8.41 -6.24 0.69
CA GLN A 529 -8.09 -5.47 -0.52
C GLN A 529 -8.37 -6.38 -1.71
N SER A 530 -9.63 -6.36 -2.14
CA SER A 530 -10.21 -7.35 -3.06
C SER A 530 -10.16 -6.87 -4.51
N LEU A 531 -10.28 -7.79 -5.46
CA LEU A 531 -10.38 -7.44 -6.87
C LEU A 531 -11.82 -7.19 -7.27
N LEU A 532 -12.04 -6.10 -8.01
CA LEU A 532 -13.31 -5.72 -8.61
C LEU A 532 -13.16 -5.47 -10.11
N THR A 533 -14.30 -5.43 -10.80
CA THR A 533 -14.37 -4.99 -12.18
C THR A 533 -15.47 -3.96 -12.41
N MET A 534 -15.28 -3.11 -13.42
CA MET A 534 -16.29 -2.19 -13.95
C MET A 534 -16.16 -2.06 -15.47
N ASN A 535 -17.15 -1.49 -16.15
CA ASN A 535 -16.99 -1.00 -17.52
C ASN A 535 -16.14 0.29 -17.52
N ALA A 536 -15.54 0.66 -18.66
CA ALA A 536 -14.72 1.87 -18.78
C ALA A 536 -15.46 3.18 -18.49
N ASP A 537 -16.80 3.16 -18.43
CA ASP A 537 -17.63 4.30 -18.05
C ASP A 537 -17.95 4.33 -16.54
N GLY A 538 -17.54 3.35 -15.74
CA GLY A 538 -17.84 3.26 -14.31
C GLY A 538 -19.11 2.48 -13.97
N THR A 539 -19.87 2.01 -14.98
CA THR A 539 -21.03 1.12 -14.77
C THR A 539 -20.60 -0.33 -14.49
N ALA A 540 -21.54 -1.16 -14.04
CA ALA A 540 -21.39 -2.58 -13.78
C ALA A 540 -20.26 -2.91 -12.80
N GLN A 541 -20.09 -2.08 -11.76
CA GLN A 541 -19.14 -2.37 -10.69
C GLN A 541 -19.53 -3.64 -9.96
N MET A 542 -18.64 -4.63 -9.95
CA MET A 542 -18.91 -5.91 -9.32
C MET A 542 -17.61 -6.56 -8.82
N GLU A 543 -17.74 -7.33 -7.75
CA GLU A 543 -16.69 -8.23 -7.29
C GLU A 543 -16.10 -9.06 -8.44
N TYR A 544 -14.77 -9.15 -8.46
CA TYR A 544 -14.01 -10.06 -9.30
C TYR A 544 -13.48 -11.26 -8.48
N TYR A 545 -12.85 -11.02 -7.32
CA TYR A 545 -12.29 -12.07 -6.44
C TYR A 545 -12.03 -11.56 -5.01
N GLY A 546 -12.35 -12.35 -3.99
CA GLY A 546 -11.89 -12.20 -2.61
C GLY A 546 -12.76 -11.35 -1.68
N ASN A 547 -13.85 -10.75 -2.16
CA ASN A 547 -14.67 -9.80 -1.37
C ASN A 547 -15.43 -10.45 -0.21
N ASN A 548 -15.50 -11.79 -0.18
CA ASN A 548 -16.14 -12.56 0.88
C ASN A 548 -15.18 -13.55 1.56
N SER A 549 -13.90 -13.19 1.64
CA SER A 549 -12.83 -14.07 2.14
C SER A 549 -11.97 -13.42 3.21
N PHE A 550 -11.27 -14.25 4.00
CA PHE A 550 -10.15 -13.82 4.85
C PHE A 550 -8.81 -13.85 4.13
N TYR A 551 -8.69 -14.70 3.11
CA TYR A 551 -7.51 -14.86 2.29
C TYR A 551 -7.86 -14.69 0.81
N PRO A 552 -7.00 -14.05 0.01
CA PRO A 552 -5.80 -13.30 0.44
C PRO A 552 -6.16 -12.01 1.20
N ALA A 553 -5.24 -11.53 2.06
CA ALA A 553 -5.43 -10.26 2.77
C ALA A 553 -5.43 -9.07 1.79
N SER A 554 -4.43 -9.06 0.89
CA SER A 554 -4.27 -8.06 -0.15
C SER A 554 -3.93 -8.68 -1.51
N LEU A 555 -4.67 -8.27 -2.54
CA LEU A 555 -4.44 -8.62 -3.95
C LEU A 555 -3.90 -7.39 -4.68
N LEU A 556 -2.63 -7.40 -5.08
CA LEU A 556 -1.96 -6.25 -5.68
C LEU A 556 -1.44 -6.54 -7.09
N HIS A 557 -1.35 -5.50 -7.91
CA HIS A 557 -0.68 -5.50 -9.22
C HIS A 557 -1.25 -6.49 -10.26
N PHE A 558 -2.55 -6.77 -10.22
CA PHE A 558 -3.13 -7.80 -11.08
C PHE A 558 -3.34 -7.36 -12.52
N ARG A 559 -2.95 -8.21 -13.47
CA ARG A 559 -3.17 -8.07 -14.92
C ARG A 559 -3.70 -9.36 -15.50
N GLN A 560 -4.38 -9.29 -16.64
CA GLN A 560 -4.79 -10.50 -17.35
C GLN A 560 -3.61 -11.19 -18.04
N VAL A 561 -3.57 -12.52 -17.97
CA VAL A 561 -2.64 -13.33 -18.76
C VAL A 561 -3.17 -13.40 -20.20
N PRO A 562 -2.40 -12.93 -21.21
CA PRO A 562 -2.86 -12.88 -22.60
C PRO A 562 -3.39 -14.22 -23.12
N GLY A 563 -4.48 -14.18 -23.89
CA GLY A 563 -5.10 -15.38 -24.47
C GLY A 563 -5.90 -16.26 -23.51
N THR A 564 -6.02 -15.90 -22.23
CA THR A 564 -6.71 -16.69 -21.20
C THR A 564 -7.71 -15.85 -20.39
N THR A 565 -8.45 -16.49 -19.48
CA THR A 565 -9.26 -15.81 -18.45
C THR A 565 -8.56 -15.68 -17.10
N LYS A 566 -7.28 -16.12 -17.02
CA LYS A 566 -6.49 -16.07 -15.79
C LYS A 566 -5.91 -14.68 -15.59
N ILE A 567 -5.64 -14.33 -14.35
CA ILE A 567 -4.94 -13.10 -13.98
C ILE A 567 -3.68 -13.43 -13.20
N ILE A 568 -2.65 -12.60 -13.33
CA ILE A 568 -1.37 -12.71 -12.61
C ILE A 568 -1.17 -11.46 -11.76
N GLY A 569 -0.66 -11.60 -10.55
CA GLY A 569 -0.46 -10.51 -9.60
C GLY A 569 0.30 -11.01 -8.38
N ILE A 570 0.25 -10.28 -7.28
CA ILE A 570 0.87 -10.68 -6.03
C ILE A 570 -0.15 -10.77 -4.87
N VAL A 571 0.09 -11.72 -3.97
CA VAL A 571 -0.56 -11.75 -2.65
C VAL A 571 0.38 -11.18 -1.61
N SER A 572 -0.16 -10.34 -0.73
CA SER A 572 0.63 -9.54 0.21
C SER A 572 -0.14 -9.30 1.52
N GLY A 573 0.54 -8.68 2.50
CA GLY A 573 -0.03 -8.27 3.78
C GLY A 573 -0.81 -6.95 3.69
N HIS A 574 -1.30 -6.43 4.83
CA HIS A 574 -2.21 -5.26 4.86
C HIS A 574 -1.55 -3.89 5.20
N HIS A 575 -0.38 -3.85 5.84
CA HIS A 575 0.38 -2.60 6.09
C HIS A 575 1.85 -2.70 5.66
N VAL A 576 2.12 -3.31 4.52
CA VAL A 576 3.47 -3.58 4.02
C VAL A 576 3.89 -2.63 2.90
N HIS A 577 5.13 -2.75 2.42
CA HIS A 577 5.47 -2.25 1.09
C HIS A 577 4.71 -3.04 0.03
N GLN A 578 4.49 -2.49 -1.17
CA GLN A 578 3.73 -3.16 -2.23
C GLN A 578 4.52 -4.29 -2.92
N LYS A 579 4.89 -5.30 -2.13
CA LYS A 579 5.66 -6.48 -2.51
C LYS A 579 5.02 -7.71 -1.90
N GLY A 580 5.24 -8.87 -2.51
CA GLY A 580 4.67 -10.12 -2.01
C GLY A 580 4.97 -11.29 -2.91
N LYS A 581 4.13 -12.33 -2.84
CA LYS A 581 4.31 -13.58 -3.59
C LYS A 581 3.56 -13.57 -4.90
N LEU A 582 4.26 -13.93 -5.97
CA LEU A 582 3.72 -14.00 -7.33
C LEU A 582 2.72 -15.14 -7.48
N ILE A 583 1.49 -14.83 -7.91
CA ILE A 583 0.45 -15.85 -8.11
C ILE A 583 -0.30 -15.66 -9.42
N VAL A 584 -0.91 -16.75 -9.88
CA VAL A 584 -1.92 -16.76 -10.94
C VAL A 584 -3.27 -17.19 -10.35
N ILE A 585 -4.36 -16.56 -10.79
CA ILE A 585 -5.73 -16.90 -10.38
C ILE A 585 -6.54 -17.38 -11.57
N ASP A 586 -7.11 -18.58 -11.45
CA ASP A 586 -8.14 -19.11 -12.35
C ASP A 586 -9.53 -19.07 -11.68
N ARG A 587 -10.28 -17.99 -11.97
CA ARG A 587 -11.64 -17.76 -11.45
C ARG A 587 -12.64 -18.87 -11.76
N ARG A 588 -12.37 -19.75 -12.73
CA ARG A 588 -13.29 -20.86 -13.06
C ARG A 588 -13.33 -21.91 -11.95
N LYS A 589 -12.31 -21.93 -11.08
CA LYS A 589 -12.22 -22.81 -9.91
C LYS A 589 -12.87 -22.20 -8.66
N GLY A 590 -13.21 -20.91 -8.69
CA GLY A 590 -13.87 -20.18 -7.60
C GLY A 590 -13.42 -18.72 -7.54
N THR A 591 -14.06 -17.93 -6.67
CA THR A 591 -13.79 -16.49 -6.53
C THR A 591 -13.49 -16.06 -5.09
N GLN A 592 -13.29 -17.02 -4.19
CA GLN A 592 -13.14 -16.81 -2.75
C GLN A 592 -12.04 -17.73 -2.19
N GLY A 593 -11.35 -17.27 -1.15
CA GLY A 593 -10.30 -18.01 -0.46
C GLY A 593 -9.13 -18.35 -1.40
N ASP A 594 -8.63 -19.57 -1.27
CA ASP A 594 -7.58 -20.15 -2.12
C ASP A 594 -8.04 -20.61 -3.50
N SER A 595 -9.35 -20.51 -3.80
CA SER A 595 -9.96 -21.19 -4.94
C SER A 595 -9.36 -20.73 -6.29
N GLY A 596 -8.53 -21.59 -6.88
CA GLY A 596 -7.90 -21.31 -8.16
C GLY A 596 -6.64 -20.44 -8.09
N ILE A 597 -6.11 -20.19 -6.89
CA ILE A 597 -4.81 -19.57 -6.69
C ILE A 597 -3.70 -20.60 -6.87
N GLU A 598 -2.70 -20.25 -7.67
CA GLU A 598 -1.48 -21.01 -7.88
C GLU A 598 -0.27 -20.07 -7.72
N TYR A 599 0.65 -20.41 -6.82
CA TYR A 599 1.97 -19.82 -6.72
C TYR A 599 2.80 -20.24 -7.93
N VAL A 600 3.56 -19.32 -8.50
CA VAL A 600 4.40 -19.57 -9.68
C VAL A 600 5.80 -19.00 -9.46
N ALA A 601 6.76 -19.45 -10.25
CA ALA A 601 8.15 -19.03 -10.22
C ALA A 601 8.86 -19.28 -8.87
N GLY A 602 8.46 -20.33 -8.16
CA GLY A 602 8.99 -20.66 -6.83
C GLY A 602 8.54 -19.70 -5.72
N SER A 603 7.42 -19.01 -5.91
CA SER A 603 6.90 -18.03 -4.94
C SER A 603 6.11 -18.63 -3.78
N ALA A 604 5.97 -19.96 -3.73
CA ALA A 604 5.23 -20.64 -2.69
C ALA A 604 5.78 -20.29 -1.29
N VAL A 605 4.92 -20.32 -0.27
CA VAL A 605 5.29 -19.89 1.09
C VAL A 605 6.35 -20.80 1.73
N ASN A 606 6.42 -22.05 1.29
CA ASN A 606 7.48 -23.01 1.61
C ASN A 606 8.74 -22.86 0.74
N GLU A 607 8.76 -21.92 -0.20
CA GLU A 607 9.85 -21.67 -1.15
C GLU A 607 10.17 -22.86 -2.06
N GLU A 608 9.19 -23.75 -2.27
CA GLU A 608 9.36 -24.86 -3.22
C GLU A 608 9.41 -24.32 -4.67
N PRO A 609 10.37 -24.78 -5.49
CA PRO A 609 10.47 -24.38 -6.90
C PRO A 609 9.21 -24.74 -7.70
N GLY A 610 8.94 -24.00 -8.77
CA GLY A 610 7.84 -24.33 -9.69
C GLY A 610 6.48 -23.76 -9.32
N ARG A 611 5.43 -24.49 -9.71
CA ARG A 611 4.03 -24.14 -9.52
C ARG A 611 3.42 -24.91 -8.35
N HIS A 612 2.70 -24.19 -7.48
CA HIS A 612 2.07 -24.78 -6.30
C HIS A 612 0.67 -24.25 -6.10
N VAL A 613 -0.31 -25.13 -5.98
CA VAL A 613 -1.68 -24.73 -5.63
C VAL A 613 -1.67 -24.18 -4.20
N SER A 614 -2.36 -23.05 -3.97
CA SER A 614 -2.49 -22.51 -2.62
C SER A 614 -3.27 -23.47 -1.72
N ASN A 615 -2.76 -23.70 -0.51
CA ASN A 615 -3.46 -24.41 0.55
C ASN A 615 -3.34 -23.66 1.89
N TYR A 616 -3.79 -22.40 1.92
CA TYR A 616 -3.67 -21.54 3.09
C TYR A 616 -4.37 -22.13 4.32
N ALA A 617 -5.52 -22.80 4.13
CA ALA A 617 -6.32 -23.33 5.24
C ALA A 617 -5.59 -24.41 6.05
N ASP A 618 -4.77 -25.24 5.40
CA ASP A 618 -4.06 -26.35 6.04
C ASP A 618 -2.59 -26.06 6.31
N ASP A 619 -2.04 -24.90 5.88
CA ASP A 619 -0.64 -24.57 6.14
C ASP A 619 -0.44 -24.16 7.61
N PRO A 620 0.23 -24.97 8.45
CA PRO A 620 0.44 -24.67 9.86
C PRO A 620 1.34 -23.44 10.07
N LYS A 621 2.18 -23.08 9.08
CA LYS A 621 2.99 -21.86 9.10
C LYS A 621 2.14 -20.60 8.95
N VAL A 622 0.87 -20.74 8.53
CA VAL A 622 -0.04 -19.62 8.26
C VAL A 622 -1.29 -19.64 9.16
N SER A 623 -1.76 -20.83 9.57
CA SER A 623 -3.00 -21.03 10.32
C SER A 623 -2.85 -21.05 11.85
N GLY A 624 -1.64 -21.24 12.39
CA GLY A 624 -1.39 -21.59 13.80
C GLY A 624 -1.64 -20.51 14.86
N ASN A 625 -1.62 -19.21 14.52
CA ASN A 625 -1.96 -18.13 15.47
C ASN A 625 -2.49 -16.88 14.75
N ARG A 626 -3.82 -16.77 14.58
CA ARG A 626 -4.51 -15.68 13.84
C ARG A 626 -4.33 -14.26 14.41
N ASN A 627 -3.56 -14.11 15.50
CA ASN A 627 -3.33 -12.83 16.16
C ASN A 627 -2.31 -11.98 15.40
N VAL A 628 -2.82 -11.01 14.61
CA VAL A 628 -2.28 -9.66 14.28
C VAL A 628 -0.92 -9.53 13.63
N VAL A 629 0.06 -10.34 14.00
CA VAL A 629 1.40 -10.35 13.42
C VAL A 629 1.37 -11.03 12.05
N PHE A 630 0.51 -12.04 11.84
CA PHE A 630 0.43 -12.76 10.57
C PHE A 630 -0.11 -11.96 9.38
N ILE A 631 -0.95 -10.95 9.59
CA ILE A 631 -1.60 -10.27 8.46
C ILE A 631 -0.62 -9.42 7.67
N ASP A 632 0.21 -8.65 8.35
CA ASP A 632 1.24 -7.84 7.71
C ASP A 632 2.46 -8.70 7.34
N TYR A 633 2.70 -9.80 8.05
CA TYR A 633 3.76 -10.74 7.73
C TYR A 633 3.49 -11.57 6.47
N PHE A 634 2.21 -11.72 6.09
CA PHE A 634 1.83 -12.61 5.01
C PHE A 634 2.47 -12.19 3.67
N GLY A 635 3.10 -13.17 3.01
CA GLY A 635 3.78 -12.97 1.73
C GLY A 635 5.10 -12.21 1.79
N GLN A 636 5.58 -11.80 2.98
CA GLN A 636 6.78 -10.97 3.13
C GLN A 636 8.09 -11.76 3.33
N LEU A 637 8.01 -13.08 3.47
CA LEU A 637 9.19 -13.94 3.64
C LEU A 637 9.86 -14.30 2.33
N GLY A 638 11.18 -14.52 2.34
CA GLY A 638 11.93 -15.01 1.18
C GLY A 638 11.88 -14.04 0.00
N PRO A 639 12.14 -14.53 -1.24
CA PRO A 639 12.14 -13.71 -2.44
C PRO A 639 10.84 -12.90 -2.61
N GLN A 640 10.93 -11.70 -3.18
CA GLN A 640 9.83 -10.74 -3.27
C GLN A 640 9.57 -10.29 -4.71
N TRP A 641 8.29 -10.10 -5.07
CA TRP A 641 7.84 -9.69 -6.41
C TRP A 641 6.99 -8.41 -6.38
N GLN A 642 7.04 -7.64 -7.47
CA GLN A 642 6.13 -6.53 -7.79
C GLN A 642 5.83 -6.49 -9.30
N TYR A 643 4.72 -5.83 -9.65
CA TYR A 643 4.35 -5.46 -11.02
C TYR A 643 4.56 -6.54 -12.12
N PRO A 644 4.00 -7.75 -11.97
CA PRO A 644 4.16 -8.77 -13.00
C PRO A 644 3.47 -8.39 -14.31
N TYR A 645 4.14 -8.68 -15.43
CA TYR A 645 3.62 -8.55 -16.79
C TYR A 645 3.77 -9.89 -17.50
N ALA A 646 2.66 -10.58 -17.74
CA ALA A 646 2.70 -11.85 -18.48
C ALA A 646 2.67 -11.63 -20.00
N PHE A 647 3.56 -12.33 -20.71
CA PHE A 647 3.46 -12.52 -22.16
C PHE A 647 2.54 -13.69 -22.51
N ASP A 648 2.61 -14.75 -21.72
CA ASP A 648 1.77 -15.95 -21.79
C ASP A 648 1.72 -16.61 -20.39
N GLU A 649 1.15 -17.82 -20.28
CA GLU A 649 1.03 -18.50 -18.99
C GLU A 649 2.37 -18.84 -18.32
N ASN A 650 3.49 -18.86 -19.06
CA ASN A 650 4.79 -19.35 -18.59
C ASN A 650 5.90 -18.29 -18.59
N HIS A 651 5.67 -17.10 -19.16
CA HIS A 651 6.73 -16.11 -19.41
C HIS A 651 6.33 -14.73 -18.92
N TYR A 652 7.09 -14.19 -17.97
CA TYR A 652 6.76 -12.95 -17.27
C TYR A 652 7.93 -11.96 -17.27
N LEU A 653 7.63 -10.66 -17.31
CA LEU A 653 8.50 -9.63 -16.77
C LEU A 653 8.04 -9.31 -15.36
N VAL A 654 8.98 -9.17 -14.43
CA VAL A 654 8.69 -8.89 -13.02
C VAL A 654 9.68 -7.89 -12.47
N THR A 655 9.24 -7.11 -11.49
CA THR A 655 10.14 -6.48 -10.54
C THR A 655 10.40 -7.49 -9.44
N PHE A 656 11.67 -7.83 -9.19
CA PHE A 656 12.03 -8.98 -8.37
C PHE A 656 13.26 -8.70 -7.51
N LEU A 657 13.22 -9.23 -6.30
CA LEU A 657 14.29 -9.18 -5.31
C LEU A 657 14.55 -10.61 -4.80
N PRO A 658 15.57 -11.31 -5.34
CA PRO A 658 15.84 -12.70 -5.00
C PRO A 658 16.23 -12.90 -3.55
N GLU A 659 16.96 -11.96 -2.96
CA GLU A 659 17.44 -12.00 -1.57
C GLU A 659 16.30 -11.93 -0.53
N GLY A 660 15.12 -11.48 -0.96
CA GLY A 660 14.03 -11.18 -0.04
C GLY A 660 14.26 -9.89 0.74
N THR A 661 13.48 -9.70 1.79
CA THR A 661 13.44 -8.42 2.52
C THR A 661 13.31 -8.60 4.01
N LEU A 662 13.67 -7.55 4.75
CA LEU A 662 13.23 -7.40 6.13
C LEU A 662 11.69 -7.29 6.15
N ILE A 663 11.08 -8.05 7.07
CA ILE A 663 9.62 -8.16 7.24
C ILE A 663 9.02 -6.91 7.90
N ASP A 664 9.83 -6.13 8.62
CA ASP A 664 9.33 -4.92 9.26
C ASP A 664 9.04 -3.83 8.23
N LYS A 665 8.28 -2.82 8.66
CA LYS A 665 8.09 -1.51 8.06
C LYS A 665 9.41 -0.72 7.86
N SER A 666 10.56 -1.39 7.92
CA SER A 666 11.88 -0.81 7.75
C SER A 666 12.15 -0.62 6.26
N GLY A 667 12.54 0.60 5.92
CA GLY A 667 12.92 1.00 4.58
C GLY A 667 14.29 0.49 4.14
N VAL A 668 14.78 -0.62 4.70
CA VAL A 668 16.12 -1.13 4.45
C VAL A 668 16.00 -2.48 3.75
N ASN A 669 16.17 -2.48 2.44
CA ASN A 669 16.24 -3.68 1.61
C ASN A 669 17.32 -3.48 0.54
N PRO A 670 17.93 -4.55 0.02
CA PRO A 670 18.55 -4.49 -1.28
C PRO A 670 17.51 -4.03 -2.31
N ASN A 671 17.97 -3.33 -3.35
CA ASN A 671 17.06 -2.72 -4.31
C ASN A 671 16.37 -3.76 -5.20
N PHE A 672 15.13 -3.51 -5.60
CA PHE A 672 14.48 -4.33 -6.61
C PHE A 672 15.14 -4.14 -7.99
N GLY A 673 15.20 -5.22 -8.76
CA GLY A 673 15.60 -5.20 -10.16
C GLY A 673 14.47 -5.61 -11.11
N ILE A 674 14.65 -5.37 -12.40
CA ILE A 674 13.78 -5.88 -13.46
C ILE A 674 14.32 -7.22 -13.94
N TYR A 675 13.46 -8.24 -13.98
CA TYR A 675 13.81 -9.59 -14.41
C TYR A 675 12.81 -10.11 -15.45
N TYR A 676 13.31 -10.92 -16.38
CA TYR A 676 12.49 -11.92 -17.04
C TYR A 676 12.45 -13.16 -16.16
N GLN A 677 11.28 -13.79 -16.03
CA GLN A 677 11.11 -15.01 -15.25
C GLN A 677 10.12 -15.99 -15.92
N THR A 678 10.36 -17.30 -15.74
CA THR A 678 9.41 -18.35 -16.13
C THR A 678 8.52 -18.77 -14.97
N ALA A 679 7.40 -19.42 -15.27
CA ALA A 679 6.53 -19.99 -14.23
C ALA A 679 7.20 -21.07 -13.37
N ASP A 680 8.30 -21.67 -13.84
CA ASP A 680 9.03 -22.68 -13.09
C ASP A 680 10.14 -22.09 -12.21
N GLY A 681 10.54 -20.83 -12.48
CA GLY A 681 11.47 -20.06 -11.65
C GLY A 681 12.77 -19.63 -12.34
N ASP A 682 13.03 -20.09 -13.57
CA ASP A 682 14.16 -19.61 -14.37
C ASP A 682 14.08 -18.09 -14.56
N ARG A 683 15.21 -17.40 -14.46
CA ARG A 683 15.22 -15.93 -14.54
C ARG A 683 16.46 -15.35 -15.18
N GLU A 684 16.31 -14.13 -15.69
CA GLU A 684 17.41 -13.31 -16.21
C GLU A 684 17.25 -11.85 -15.79
N LEU A 685 18.29 -11.27 -15.18
CA LEU A 685 18.33 -9.85 -14.82
C LEU A 685 18.34 -8.95 -16.05
N LEU A 686 17.53 -7.90 -16.07
CA LEU A 686 17.43 -6.93 -17.18
C LEU A 686 17.85 -5.51 -16.79
N ALA A 687 17.57 -5.08 -15.56
CA ALA A 687 18.00 -3.79 -15.03
C ALA A 687 18.11 -3.84 -13.50
N TYR A 688 19.12 -3.18 -12.95
CA TYR A 688 19.35 -3.07 -11.51
C TYR A 688 20.26 -1.88 -11.23
N ASP A 689 19.96 -1.11 -10.18
CA ASP A 689 20.79 0.00 -9.75
C ASP A 689 21.07 -0.13 -8.24
N LEU A 690 22.33 0.02 -7.85
CA LEU A 690 22.76 -0.13 -6.45
C LEU A 690 22.25 1.02 -5.57
N SER A 691 21.93 2.17 -6.16
CA SER A 691 21.54 3.39 -5.43
C SER A 691 20.03 3.61 -5.33
N VAL A 692 19.26 3.00 -6.24
CA VAL A 692 17.81 3.18 -6.34
C VAL A 692 17.16 1.94 -6.96
N GLU A 693 15.92 1.65 -6.59
CA GLU A 693 15.22 0.49 -7.12
C GLU A 693 14.79 0.67 -8.58
N CYS A 694 14.82 -0.40 -9.36
CA CYS A 694 14.28 -0.45 -10.71
C CYS A 694 12.94 -1.19 -10.69
N SER A 695 11.85 -0.53 -11.11
CA SER A 695 10.49 -1.06 -10.96
C SER A 695 9.57 -0.78 -12.17
N GLN A 696 8.35 -1.34 -12.11
CA GLN A 696 7.23 -1.15 -13.04
C GLN A 696 7.59 -1.33 -14.53
N PRO A 697 8.08 -2.52 -14.94
CA PRO A 697 8.48 -2.76 -16.32
C PRO A 697 7.28 -2.82 -17.28
N VAL A 698 7.42 -2.19 -18.44
CA VAL A 698 6.43 -2.16 -19.51
C VAL A 698 7.10 -2.51 -20.84
N PRO A 699 6.79 -3.65 -21.47
CA PRO A 699 7.33 -4.00 -22.78
C PRO A 699 6.79 -3.03 -23.85
N VAL A 700 7.69 -2.49 -24.68
CA VAL A 700 7.33 -1.64 -25.81
C VAL A 700 6.90 -2.52 -26.98
N MET A 701 5.59 -2.75 -27.08
CA MET A 701 4.99 -3.57 -28.12
C MET A 701 3.55 -3.12 -28.40
N ALA A 702 3.12 -3.30 -29.65
CA ALA A 702 1.71 -3.15 -30.00
C ALA A 702 0.88 -4.27 -29.34
N ARG A 703 -0.34 -3.94 -28.93
CA ARG A 703 -1.32 -4.84 -28.32
C ARG A 703 -2.62 -4.75 -29.09
N LYS A 704 -3.37 -5.85 -29.12
CA LYS A 704 -4.70 -5.87 -29.76
C LYS A 704 -5.66 -4.96 -28.98
N PRO A 705 -6.24 -3.92 -29.62
CA PRO A 705 -7.28 -3.13 -28.99
C PRO A 705 -8.49 -4.00 -28.65
N VAL A 706 -9.06 -3.77 -27.47
CA VAL A 706 -10.26 -4.47 -27.02
C VAL A 706 -11.50 -3.67 -27.41
N PRO A 707 -12.57 -4.30 -27.97
CA PRO A 707 -13.81 -3.61 -28.26
C PRO A 707 -14.35 -2.89 -27.03
N GLN A 708 -14.65 -1.59 -27.18
CA GLN A 708 -15.26 -0.81 -26.11
C GLN A 708 -16.78 -0.93 -26.18
N ARG A 709 -17.40 -1.08 -25.00
CA ARG A 709 -18.85 -0.97 -24.87
C ARG A 709 -19.23 0.51 -25.00
N GLY A 710 -20.36 0.78 -25.66
CA GLY A 710 -20.97 2.12 -25.62
C GLY A 710 -21.32 2.47 -24.17
N SER A 711 -21.20 3.76 -23.83
CA SER A 711 -21.59 4.26 -22.51
C SER A 711 -23.09 4.03 -22.30
N LEU A 712 -23.47 3.44 -21.16
CA LEU A 712 -24.87 3.28 -20.77
C LEU A 712 -25.36 4.42 -19.86
N ILE A 713 -24.47 5.33 -19.53
CA ILE A 713 -24.74 6.44 -18.63
C ILE A 713 -25.60 7.50 -19.31
N ASP A 714 -26.63 7.92 -18.60
CA ASP A 714 -27.50 9.03 -18.98
C ASP A 714 -27.56 10.05 -17.85
N PHE A 715 -26.78 11.13 -17.98
CA PHE A 715 -26.72 12.22 -17.01
C PHE A 715 -27.96 13.13 -17.00
N ALA A 716 -28.93 12.91 -17.89
CA ALA A 716 -30.26 13.52 -17.75
C ALA A 716 -31.08 12.86 -16.63
N GLN A 717 -30.72 11.63 -16.24
CA GLN A 717 -31.32 10.94 -15.10
C GLN A 717 -30.53 11.24 -13.81
N SER A 718 -31.23 11.24 -12.69
CA SER A 718 -30.59 11.42 -11.37
C SER A 718 -30.41 10.13 -10.58
N TYR A 719 -30.99 9.05 -11.07
CA TYR A 719 -31.09 7.77 -10.40
C TYR A 719 -30.50 6.67 -11.27
N GLY A 720 -30.01 5.62 -10.62
CA GLY A 720 -29.85 4.30 -11.22
C GLY A 720 -30.82 3.32 -10.57
N LYS A 721 -30.91 2.11 -11.11
CA LYS A 721 -31.89 1.09 -10.72
C LYS A 721 -31.20 -0.19 -10.28
N PHE A 722 -31.70 -0.78 -9.21
CA PHE A 722 -31.37 -2.14 -8.81
C PHE A 722 -32.55 -3.07 -9.03
N TYR A 723 -32.24 -4.28 -9.48
CA TYR A 723 -33.17 -5.39 -9.58
C TYR A 723 -32.65 -6.58 -8.80
N VAL A 724 -33.41 -7.04 -7.81
CA VAL A 724 -33.15 -8.28 -7.08
C VAL A 724 -34.20 -9.28 -7.50
N GLN A 725 -33.77 -10.36 -8.15
CA GLN A 725 -34.68 -11.37 -8.63
C GLN A 725 -35.33 -12.18 -7.51
N ASN A 726 -34.53 -12.70 -6.58
CA ASN A 726 -35.04 -13.40 -5.41
C ASN A 726 -34.03 -13.34 -4.26
N VAL A 727 -34.35 -12.61 -3.21
CA VAL A 727 -33.48 -12.48 -2.02
C VAL A 727 -33.12 -13.83 -1.38
N TYR A 728 -33.98 -14.85 -1.51
CA TYR A 728 -33.76 -16.18 -0.91
C TYR A 728 -32.80 -17.08 -1.71
N VAL A 729 -32.31 -16.62 -2.87
CA VAL A 729 -31.28 -17.34 -3.64
C VAL A 729 -29.89 -16.92 -3.16
N GLY A 730 -29.01 -17.90 -2.94
CA GLY A 730 -27.63 -17.67 -2.50
C GLY A 730 -27.42 -17.87 -1.01
N PRO A 731 -26.15 -17.86 -0.57
CA PRO A 731 -25.78 -18.18 0.81
C PRO A 731 -26.19 -17.08 1.81
N GLY A 732 -26.48 -15.85 1.36
CA GLY A 732 -26.82 -14.72 2.22
C GLY A 732 -28.13 -14.87 2.99
N LEU A 733 -29.07 -15.69 2.53
CA LEU A 733 -30.33 -16.02 3.23
C LEU A 733 -30.55 -17.52 3.41
N LYS A 734 -29.47 -18.32 3.33
CA LYS A 734 -29.58 -19.78 3.51
C LYS A 734 -30.21 -20.11 4.86
N GLY A 735 -31.31 -20.89 4.83
CA GLY A 735 -32.05 -21.31 6.02
C GLY A 735 -33.15 -20.36 6.48
N VAL A 736 -33.31 -19.19 5.86
CA VAL A 736 -34.44 -18.29 6.14
C VAL A 736 -35.66 -18.70 5.32
N ALA A 737 -36.82 -18.80 5.97
CA ALA A 737 -38.07 -19.16 5.31
C ALA A 737 -38.49 -18.11 4.26
N ALA A 738 -39.00 -18.58 3.12
CA ALA A 738 -39.55 -17.69 2.09
C ALA A 738 -40.75 -16.90 2.66
N GLY A 739 -40.81 -15.62 2.31
CA GLY A 739 -41.80 -14.67 2.83
C GLY A 739 -41.46 -14.02 4.18
N THR A 740 -40.36 -14.39 4.84
CA THR A 740 -39.89 -13.72 6.07
C THR A 740 -39.54 -12.24 5.81
N ILE A 741 -38.82 -11.98 4.72
CA ILE A 741 -38.43 -10.63 4.32
C ILE A 741 -39.63 -9.89 3.74
N LYS A 742 -39.93 -8.72 4.32
CA LYS A 742 -41.02 -7.84 3.87
C LYS A 742 -40.51 -6.60 3.17
N LYS A 743 -39.34 -6.12 3.58
CA LYS A 743 -38.76 -4.87 3.07
C LYS A 743 -37.26 -4.95 2.88
N LEU A 744 -36.76 -4.09 2.01
CA LEU A 744 -35.34 -3.80 1.85
C LEU A 744 -35.13 -2.33 2.20
N ARG A 745 -34.20 -2.05 3.12
CA ARG A 745 -33.76 -0.69 3.47
C ARG A 745 -32.50 -0.34 2.68
N VAL A 746 -32.49 0.84 2.07
CA VAL A 746 -31.33 1.40 1.37
C VAL A 746 -30.65 2.42 2.27
N VAL A 747 -29.36 2.22 2.50
CA VAL A 747 -28.54 3.06 3.38
C VAL A 747 -27.38 3.65 2.61
N GLY A 748 -27.30 4.99 2.55
CA GLY A 748 -26.15 5.73 2.03
C GLY A 748 -25.04 5.89 3.05
N ILE A 749 -23.80 5.98 2.58
CA ILE A 749 -22.61 6.12 3.42
C ILE A 749 -22.00 7.50 3.18
N GLU A 750 -21.92 8.32 4.23
CA GLU A 750 -21.20 9.60 4.20
C GLU A 750 -19.76 9.37 4.64
N TYR A 751 -18.83 9.71 3.77
CA TYR A 751 -17.39 9.52 3.92
C TYR A 751 -16.72 10.78 4.46
N ARG A 752 -15.86 10.58 5.46
CA ARG A 752 -15.19 11.67 6.16
C ARG A 752 -14.29 12.51 5.25
N PRO A 753 -14.32 13.84 5.39
CA PRO A 753 -13.38 14.74 4.71
C PRO A 753 -12.03 14.87 5.42
N MET A 754 -11.96 14.56 6.72
CA MET A 754 -10.76 14.75 7.54
C MET A 754 -10.69 13.75 8.69
N TYR A 755 -9.48 13.46 9.18
CA TYR A 755 -9.28 12.72 10.43
C TYR A 755 -9.06 13.68 11.58
N LEU A 756 -9.95 13.64 12.58
CA LEU A 756 -9.83 14.48 13.76
C LEU A 756 -8.98 13.85 14.85
N HIS A 757 -9.44 12.74 15.41
CA HIS A 757 -8.87 12.18 16.63
C HIS A 757 -8.87 10.66 16.60
N THR A 758 -7.95 10.04 17.35
CA THR A 758 -7.91 8.59 17.54
C THR A 758 -8.82 8.13 18.67
N GLY A 759 -9.70 7.18 18.38
CA GLY A 759 -10.35 6.34 19.37
C GLY A 759 -9.86 4.89 19.26
N MET A 760 -9.75 4.19 20.38
CA MET A 760 -9.62 2.74 20.36
C MET A 760 -10.96 2.15 19.85
N MET A 761 -10.92 1.53 18.67
CA MET A 761 -12.03 0.79 18.05
C MET A 761 -12.05 -0.67 18.50
N HIS A 762 -11.46 -0.99 19.65
CA HIS A 762 -11.64 -2.28 20.28
C HIS A 762 -13.13 -2.44 20.60
N CYS A 763 -13.76 -3.49 20.07
CA CYS A 763 -15.12 -3.86 20.41
C CYS A 763 -15.06 -5.07 21.35
N PRO A 764 -14.91 -4.88 22.68
CA PRO A 764 -14.97 -5.99 23.60
C PRO A 764 -16.35 -6.61 23.48
N CYS A 765 -16.44 -7.93 23.53
CA CYS A 765 -17.71 -8.63 23.39
C CYS A 765 -17.88 -9.73 24.44
N ASP A 766 -19.13 -10.08 24.72
CA ASP A 766 -19.44 -11.26 25.52
C ASP A 766 -19.13 -12.55 24.76
N LYS A 767 -18.91 -13.64 25.51
CA LYS A 767 -18.53 -14.97 25.00
C LYS A 767 -19.33 -15.45 23.76
N PRO A 768 -20.66 -15.26 23.66
CA PRO A 768 -21.43 -15.71 22.50
C PRO A 768 -21.10 -15.00 21.18
N TYR A 769 -20.52 -13.80 21.22
CA TYR A 769 -20.23 -13.00 20.02
C TYR A 769 -18.75 -13.01 19.63
N GLU A 770 -17.90 -13.61 20.47
CA GLU A 770 -16.45 -13.71 20.27
C GLU A 770 -16.10 -14.35 18.92
N GLU A 771 -16.88 -15.33 18.45
CA GLU A 771 -16.65 -15.99 17.16
C GLU A 771 -16.91 -15.10 15.92
N PHE A 772 -17.69 -14.02 16.07
CA PHE A 772 -17.95 -13.06 15.00
C PHE A 772 -16.95 -11.90 14.99
N ILE A 773 -16.21 -11.72 16.08
CA ILE A 773 -15.19 -10.69 16.27
C ILE A 773 -13.81 -11.36 16.18
N PRO A 774 -13.18 -11.41 14.99
CA PRO A 774 -11.90 -12.08 14.78
C PRO A 774 -10.75 -11.43 15.56
N TYR A 775 -10.93 -10.21 16.08
CA TYR A 775 -9.86 -9.45 16.70
C TYR A 775 -10.35 -8.32 17.63
N GLY A 776 -9.68 -8.15 18.77
CA GLY A 776 -9.85 -7.01 19.68
C GLY A 776 -8.59 -6.15 19.72
N GLY A 777 -8.56 -5.01 19.02
CA GLY A 777 -7.45 -4.08 19.15
C GLY A 777 -7.13 -3.19 17.95
N ASP A 778 -8.11 -2.75 17.17
CA ASP A 778 -7.83 -1.61 16.30
C ASP A 778 -7.84 -0.32 17.13
N GLY A 779 -6.67 0.26 17.35
CA GLY A 779 -6.51 1.54 18.06
C GLY A 779 -6.65 2.76 17.16
N SER A 780 -7.13 2.57 15.93
CA SER A 780 -7.13 3.56 14.85
C SER A 780 -8.53 3.69 14.26
N GLY A 781 -8.99 4.93 14.09
CA GLY A 781 -10.37 5.26 13.73
C GLY A 781 -10.94 6.40 14.57
N GLU A 782 -11.82 7.19 13.95
CA GLU A 782 -12.52 8.27 14.66
C GLU A 782 -13.63 7.69 15.54
N ALA A 783 -13.73 8.14 16.78
CA ALA A 783 -14.80 7.74 17.68
C ALA A 783 -16.11 8.48 17.34
N ILE A 784 -16.70 8.16 16.20
CA ILE A 784 -18.08 8.56 15.84
C ILE A 784 -19.14 7.58 16.34
N THR A 785 -18.72 6.38 16.73
CA THR A 785 -19.55 5.31 17.29
C THR A 785 -18.81 4.58 18.41
N ALA A 786 -19.52 3.73 19.16
CA ALA A 786 -18.93 2.83 20.15
C ALA A 786 -18.32 1.56 19.50
N SER A 787 -17.41 1.73 18.53
CA SER A 787 -16.85 0.64 17.71
C SER A 787 -17.90 -0.10 16.84
N GLY A 788 -18.96 0.62 16.45
CA GLY A 788 -20.03 0.10 15.59
C GLY A 788 -19.70 0.30 14.12
N SER A 789 -20.16 1.40 13.52
CA SER A 789 -19.86 1.79 12.14
C SER A 789 -18.50 2.49 12.01
N TRP A 790 -17.86 2.35 10.84
CA TRP A 790 -16.72 3.16 10.38
C TRP A 790 -17.13 4.57 9.95
N ASP A 791 -18.33 4.71 9.39
CA ASP A 791 -18.79 5.92 8.69
C ASP A 791 -20.20 6.34 9.14
N ILE A 792 -20.58 7.57 8.79
CA ILE A 792 -21.93 8.09 9.04
C ILE A 792 -22.92 7.42 8.08
N LYS A 793 -24.10 7.04 8.60
CA LYS A 793 -25.13 6.30 7.86
C LYS A 793 -26.35 7.18 7.55
N HIS A 794 -26.87 7.11 6.33
CA HIS A 794 -28.07 7.80 5.88
C HIS A 794 -29.14 6.79 5.48
N VAL A 795 -30.27 6.73 6.21
CA VAL A 795 -31.42 5.94 5.78
C VAL A 795 -32.13 6.70 4.66
N LEU A 796 -31.91 6.30 3.42
CA LEU A 796 -32.49 6.94 2.25
C LEU A 796 -33.96 6.54 2.09
N GLY A 797 -34.29 5.29 2.38
CA GLY A 797 -35.67 4.80 2.42
C GLY A 797 -35.78 3.27 2.42
N GLU A 798 -37.03 2.80 2.32
CA GLU A 798 -37.40 1.39 2.24
C GLU A 798 -38.21 1.11 0.98
N VAL A 799 -38.10 -0.12 0.49
CA VAL A 799 -38.94 -0.68 -0.59
C VAL A 799 -39.51 -2.03 -0.16
N ASP A 800 -40.67 -2.38 -0.71
CA ASP A 800 -41.32 -3.66 -0.41
C ASP A 800 -40.65 -4.79 -1.20
N VAL A 801 -40.52 -5.94 -0.54
CA VAL A 801 -40.09 -7.19 -1.17
C VAL A 801 -41.33 -8.04 -1.42
N ALA A 802 -41.50 -8.46 -2.67
CA ALA A 802 -42.64 -9.27 -3.07
C ALA A 802 -42.62 -10.65 -2.39
N GLN A 803 -43.77 -11.33 -2.40
CA GLN A 803 -43.91 -12.64 -1.75
C GLN A 803 -42.95 -13.70 -2.31
N ASP A 804 -42.59 -13.59 -3.59
CA ASP A 804 -41.61 -14.45 -4.27
C ASP A 804 -40.14 -14.09 -3.94
N GLY A 805 -39.91 -13.02 -3.18
CA GLY A 805 -38.58 -12.52 -2.81
C GLY A 805 -38.01 -11.50 -3.77
N SER A 806 -38.74 -11.09 -4.82
CA SER A 806 -38.26 -10.11 -5.81
C SER A 806 -38.46 -8.66 -5.37
N CYS A 807 -37.59 -7.76 -5.82
CA CYS A 807 -37.82 -6.31 -5.72
C CYS A 807 -37.03 -5.53 -6.78
N ALA A 808 -37.50 -4.34 -7.11
CA ALA A 808 -36.84 -3.41 -8.03
C ALA A 808 -36.98 -1.99 -7.49
N PHE A 809 -35.91 -1.19 -7.53
CA PHE A 809 -35.93 0.13 -6.92
C PHE A 809 -34.89 1.09 -7.48
N GLU A 810 -35.17 2.38 -7.35
CA GLU A 810 -34.25 3.47 -7.71
C GLU A 810 -33.38 3.89 -6.53
N VAL A 811 -32.14 4.27 -6.82
CA VAL A 811 -31.16 4.79 -5.86
C VAL A 811 -30.50 6.03 -6.46
N PRO A 812 -30.29 7.11 -5.67
CA PRO A 812 -29.61 8.29 -6.18
C PRO A 812 -28.23 7.91 -6.71
N ALA A 813 -27.94 8.27 -7.96
CA ALA A 813 -26.67 7.95 -8.59
C ALA A 813 -25.49 8.60 -7.84
N ASN A 814 -24.27 8.10 -8.06
CA ASN A 814 -23.03 8.64 -7.47
C ASN A 814 -22.94 8.55 -5.93
N ASN A 815 -23.73 7.68 -5.30
CA ASN A 815 -23.70 7.44 -3.86
C ASN A 815 -23.33 5.99 -3.56
N GLY A 816 -22.37 5.79 -2.64
CA GLY A 816 -22.12 4.48 -2.05
C GLY A 816 -23.30 4.09 -1.15
N VAL A 817 -23.93 2.97 -1.47
CA VAL A 817 -25.08 2.43 -0.73
C VAL A 817 -24.89 0.97 -0.37
N TYR A 818 -25.57 0.53 0.69
CA TYR A 818 -25.73 -0.87 1.04
C TYR A 818 -27.17 -1.18 1.44
N PHE A 819 -27.49 -2.47 1.52
CA PHE A 819 -28.86 -2.94 1.70
C PHE A 819 -29.00 -3.76 2.98
N GLN A 820 -30.16 -3.59 3.64
CA GLN A 820 -30.58 -4.42 4.77
C GLN A 820 -31.93 -5.05 4.49
N LEU A 821 -32.04 -6.36 4.67
CA LEU A 821 -33.30 -7.10 4.51
C LEU A 821 -34.03 -7.15 5.84
N LEU A 822 -35.29 -6.77 5.84
CA LEU A 822 -36.10 -6.56 7.04
C LEU A 822 -37.25 -7.54 7.13
N ASP A 823 -37.52 -8.05 8.34
CA ASP A 823 -38.69 -8.87 8.64
C ASP A 823 -39.99 -8.03 8.78
N GLU A 824 -41.10 -8.69 9.14
CA GLU A 824 -42.41 -8.04 9.35
C GLU A 824 -42.41 -6.97 10.44
N ARG A 825 -41.45 -7.05 11.38
CA ARG A 825 -41.28 -6.11 12.49
C ARG A 825 -40.35 -4.96 12.10
N GLY A 826 -39.77 -5.00 10.90
CA GLY A 826 -38.81 -4.02 10.41
C GLY A 826 -37.40 -4.18 10.97
N ARG A 827 -37.04 -5.38 11.42
CA ARG A 827 -35.71 -5.69 11.98
C ARG A 827 -34.81 -6.35 10.95
N CYS A 828 -33.52 -6.03 10.99
CA CYS A 828 -32.55 -6.57 10.06
C CYS A 828 -32.32 -8.08 10.25
N VAL A 829 -32.66 -8.84 9.22
CA VAL A 829 -32.39 -10.28 9.07
C VAL A 829 -30.99 -10.51 8.52
N GLN A 830 -30.61 -9.71 7.51
CA GLN A 830 -29.29 -9.79 6.87
C GLN A 830 -28.88 -8.40 6.37
N THR A 831 -27.61 -8.07 6.53
CA THR A 831 -27.03 -6.79 6.08
C THR A 831 -25.91 -7.05 5.06
N MET A 832 -25.89 -6.27 3.98
CA MET A 832 -24.78 -6.25 3.05
C MET A 832 -23.57 -5.56 3.71
N ARG A 833 -22.58 -6.34 4.16
CA ARG A 833 -21.33 -5.83 4.76
C ARG A 833 -20.29 -5.49 3.69
N SER A 834 -20.70 -4.72 2.70
CA SER A 834 -19.92 -4.11 1.59
C SER A 834 -20.78 -2.96 1.05
N TRP A 835 -20.38 -2.28 -0.02
CA TRP A 835 -21.22 -1.29 -0.69
C TRP A 835 -21.22 -1.48 -2.20
N THR A 836 -22.24 -0.91 -2.82
CA THR A 836 -22.42 -0.78 -4.26
C THR A 836 -22.81 0.65 -4.61
N MET A 837 -22.83 0.96 -5.89
CA MET A 837 -23.27 2.23 -6.44
C MET A 837 -23.78 2.01 -7.86
N VAL A 838 -24.51 2.98 -8.37
CA VAL A 838 -24.98 3.04 -9.76
C VAL A 838 -24.65 4.40 -10.34
N MET A 839 -24.27 4.40 -11.62
CA MET A 839 -24.14 5.61 -12.42
C MET A 839 -25.53 6.10 -12.87
N PRO A 840 -25.65 7.36 -13.30
CA PRO A 840 -26.91 7.91 -13.81
C PRO A 840 -27.50 7.06 -14.96
N GLY A 841 -28.76 6.64 -14.82
CA GLY A 841 -29.46 5.80 -15.81
C GLY A 841 -29.05 4.32 -15.83
N GLU A 842 -28.06 3.91 -15.03
CA GLU A 842 -27.61 2.52 -14.96
C GLU A 842 -28.70 1.61 -14.39
N THR A 843 -28.78 0.37 -14.89
CA THR A 843 -29.55 -0.71 -14.26
C THR A 843 -28.63 -1.85 -13.90
N MET A 844 -28.60 -2.22 -12.61
CA MET A 844 -27.83 -3.33 -12.08
C MET A 844 -28.77 -4.40 -11.53
N ALA A 845 -28.44 -5.68 -11.77
CA ALA A 845 -29.26 -6.80 -11.33
C ALA A 845 -28.45 -7.86 -10.58
N CYS A 846 -29.07 -8.49 -9.58
CA CYS A 846 -28.58 -9.72 -8.98
C CYS A 846 -29.68 -10.79 -8.96
N THR A 847 -29.25 -12.05 -9.00
CA THR A 847 -30.19 -13.18 -8.91
C THR A 847 -30.66 -13.34 -7.46
N GLY A 848 -29.76 -13.14 -6.50
CA GLY A 848 -30.09 -13.23 -5.08
C GLY A 848 -29.01 -12.66 -4.17
N CYS A 849 -29.08 -13.00 -2.89
CA CYS A 849 -28.19 -12.46 -1.87
C CYS A 849 -26.85 -13.21 -1.83
N HIS A 850 -25.82 -12.60 -2.43
CA HIS A 850 -24.44 -13.10 -2.53
C HIS A 850 -24.32 -14.45 -3.27
N GLU A 851 -25.15 -14.66 -4.28
CA GLU A 851 -25.17 -15.87 -5.09
C GLU A 851 -23.87 -16.06 -5.89
N ASN A 852 -23.59 -17.31 -6.28
CA ASN A 852 -22.43 -17.60 -7.13
C ASN A 852 -22.70 -17.10 -8.55
N LYS A 853 -21.95 -16.09 -9.00
CA LYS A 853 -22.12 -15.46 -10.32
C LYS A 853 -21.77 -16.37 -11.50
N ALA A 854 -21.11 -17.50 -11.27
CA ALA A 854 -20.83 -18.52 -12.29
C ALA A 854 -21.91 -19.60 -12.39
N GLN A 855 -22.86 -19.63 -11.46
CA GLN A 855 -23.93 -20.63 -11.44
C GLN A 855 -25.07 -20.22 -12.39
N VAL A 856 -25.59 -21.20 -13.14
CA VAL A 856 -26.83 -21.05 -13.88
C VAL A 856 -27.99 -21.37 -12.93
N TYR A 857 -28.90 -20.42 -12.75
CA TYR A 857 -30.10 -20.61 -11.91
C TYR A 857 -31.28 -21.05 -12.78
N PRO A 858 -32.11 -22.02 -12.33
CA PRO A 858 -33.26 -22.48 -13.10
C PRO A 858 -34.23 -21.33 -13.42
N VAL A 859 -34.77 -21.32 -14.64
CA VAL A 859 -35.70 -20.28 -15.13
C VAL A 859 -36.93 -20.09 -14.22
N GLY A 860 -37.31 -21.06 -13.37
CA GLY A 860 -38.40 -20.92 -12.38
C GLY A 860 -37.98 -20.40 -10.99
N GLN A 861 -36.70 -20.47 -10.63
CA GLN A 861 -36.13 -19.81 -9.45
C GLN A 861 -35.52 -18.43 -9.78
N GLY A 862 -35.43 -18.15 -11.08
CA GLY A 862 -34.90 -16.93 -11.66
C GLY A 862 -35.70 -16.43 -12.87
N ALA A 863 -37.04 -16.50 -12.82
CA ALA A 863 -37.90 -15.76 -13.75
C ALA A 863 -38.21 -14.40 -13.14
N VAL A 864 -37.91 -13.34 -13.89
CA VAL A 864 -38.50 -12.03 -13.67
C VAL A 864 -40.00 -12.22 -13.89
N SER A 865 -40.84 -12.05 -12.86
CA SER A 865 -42.21 -11.65 -13.17
C SER A 865 -42.05 -10.32 -13.90
N GLY A 866 -42.46 -10.22 -15.16
CA GLY A 866 -42.39 -8.97 -15.95
C GLY A 866 -43.18 -7.79 -15.35
N ASN A 867 -43.62 -7.93 -14.10
CA ASN A 867 -44.50 -7.06 -13.33
C ASN A 867 -43.84 -6.51 -12.05
N VAL A 868 -42.55 -6.78 -11.76
CA VAL A 868 -41.90 -6.15 -10.59
C VAL A 868 -41.75 -4.66 -10.87
N GLN A 869 -42.65 -3.86 -10.29
CA GLN A 869 -42.64 -2.42 -10.42
C GLN A 869 -41.37 -1.84 -9.80
N VAL A 870 -40.68 -0.97 -10.53
CA VAL A 870 -39.57 -0.18 -9.99
C VAL A 870 -40.12 0.79 -8.97
N GLN A 871 -39.69 0.63 -7.71
CA GLN A 871 -40.15 1.45 -6.60
C GLN A 871 -39.23 2.65 -6.38
N HIS A 872 -39.82 3.81 -6.13
CA HIS A 872 -39.09 4.93 -5.54
C HIS A 872 -38.94 4.71 -4.03
N LEU A 873 -37.85 5.19 -3.44
CA LEU A 873 -37.56 5.01 -2.02
C LEU A 873 -38.60 5.74 -1.16
N ARG A 874 -39.27 4.99 -0.27
CA ARG A 874 -40.23 5.56 0.67
C ARG A 874 -39.59 5.81 2.02
N PRO A 875 -40.01 6.85 2.77
CA PRO A 875 -39.51 7.07 4.11
C PRO A 875 -39.77 5.85 5.00
N MET A 876 -38.80 5.52 5.86
CA MET A 876 -39.00 4.55 6.93
C MET A 876 -40.05 5.07 7.92
N ALA A 877 -40.84 4.18 8.53
CA ALA A 877 -41.74 4.54 9.61
C ALA A 877 -40.99 5.30 10.73
N GLY A 878 -41.55 6.44 11.18
CA GLY A 878 -40.89 7.34 12.13
C GLY A 878 -39.84 8.28 11.53
N GLN A 879 -39.63 8.28 10.21
CA GLN A 879 -38.69 9.18 9.52
C GLN A 879 -39.36 9.95 8.38
N LEU A 880 -38.99 11.23 8.21
CA LEU A 880 -39.32 12.01 7.02
C LEU A 880 -38.51 11.56 5.80
N GLN A 881 -38.94 11.97 4.60
CA GLN A 881 -38.16 11.73 3.38
C GLN A 881 -36.77 12.36 3.51
N HIS A 882 -35.74 11.63 3.07
CA HIS A 882 -34.37 12.11 3.16
C HIS A 882 -34.19 13.36 2.28
N PRO A 883 -33.62 14.47 2.80
CA PRO A 883 -33.53 15.74 2.06
C PRO A 883 -32.82 15.64 0.72
N LEU A 884 -31.82 14.76 0.59
CA LEU A 884 -31.15 14.46 -0.69
C LEU A 884 -32.14 14.07 -1.80
N LEU A 885 -33.07 13.16 -1.51
CA LEU A 885 -34.03 12.66 -2.50
C LEU A 885 -34.95 13.81 -2.93
N SER A 886 -35.51 14.54 -1.96
CA SER A 886 -36.40 15.68 -2.24
C SER A 886 -35.70 16.79 -3.05
N ARG A 887 -34.39 17.04 -2.84
CA ARG A 887 -33.62 18.00 -3.64
C ARG A 887 -33.37 17.50 -5.06
N ILE A 888 -32.91 16.26 -5.20
CA ILE A 888 -32.58 15.68 -6.50
C ILE A 888 -33.82 15.50 -7.37
N ASP A 889 -34.97 15.11 -6.79
CA ASP A 889 -36.23 14.99 -7.52
C ASP A 889 -36.71 16.33 -8.07
N ARG A 890 -36.47 17.41 -7.33
CA ARG A 890 -36.89 18.77 -7.70
C ARG A 890 -35.96 19.40 -8.74
N GLU A 891 -34.65 19.21 -8.59
CA GLU A 891 -33.65 20.02 -9.30
C GLU A 891 -32.83 19.21 -10.31
N GLY A 892 -32.65 17.91 -10.09
CA GLY A 892 -31.78 17.04 -10.87
C GLY A 892 -30.35 16.93 -10.31
N LEU A 893 -29.66 15.86 -10.70
CA LEU A 893 -28.31 15.53 -10.22
C LEU A 893 -27.26 16.61 -10.50
N LEU A 894 -27.25 17.17 -11.71
CA LEU A 894 -26.25 18.15 -12.15
C LEU A 894 -26.63 19.61 -11.80
N ALA A 895 -27.69 19.84 -11.04
CA ALA A 895 -28.14 21.21 -10.71
C ALA A 895 -27.19 21.94 -9.76
N SER A 896 -26.49 21.21 -8.90
CA SER A 896 -25.55 21.76 -7.92
C SER A 896 -24.47 20.73 -7.56
N MET A 897 -23.36 21.21 -7.00
CA MET A 897 -22.32 20.34 -6.44
C MET A 897 -22.86 19.48 -5.28
N ASP A 898 -23.79 20.02 -4.50
CA ASP A 898 -24.36 19.34 -3.34
C ASP A 898 -25.24 18.14 -3.78
N ASN A 899 -25.96 18.26 -4.91
CA ASN A 899 -26.70 17.15 -5.50
C ASN A 899 -25.76 16.09 -6.10
N TYR A 900 -24.69 16.52 -6.79
CA TYR A 900 -23.71 15.60 -7.38
C TYR A 900 -22.91 14.81 -6.34
N LEU A 901 -22.55 15.45 -5.22
CA LEU A 901 -21.84 14.82 -4.09
C LEU A 901 -22.76 13.95 -3.22
N GLY A 902 -24.07 14.14 -3.32
CA GLY A 902 -25.06 13.32 -2.61
C GLY A 902 -24.94 13.43 -1.09
N VAL A 903 -24.84 12.29 -0.41
CA VAL A 903 -24.66 12.27 1.05
C VAL A 903 -23.31 12.83 1.50
N ASN A 904 -22.32 12.91 0.59
CA ASN A 904 -20.98 13.44 0.86
C ASN A 904 -20.87 14.97 0.74
N THR A 905 -22.00 15.67 0.54
CA THR A 905 -22.03 17.13 0.43
C THR A 905 -21.43 17.81 1.67
N PRO A 906 -20.67 18.91 1.51
CA PRO A 906 -20.17 19.69 2.63
C PRO A 906 -21.27 20.09 3.62
N ARG A 907 -20.96 20.02 4.91
CA ARG A 907 -21.82 20.34 6.06
C ARG A 907 -21.18 21.43 6.92
N SER A 908 -22.04 22.13 7.65
CA SER A 908 -21.59 23.06 8.69
C SER A 908 -20.74 22.32 9.73
N CYS A 909 -19.61 22.91 10.12
CA CYS A 909 -18.81 22.45 11.26
C CYS A 909 -19.38 22.86 12.62
N ASP A 910 -20.55 23.50 12.67
CA ASP A 910 -21.27 23.77 13.93
C ASP A 910 -21.69 22.44 14.59
N PRO A 911 -21.20 22.14 15.81
CA PRO A 911 -21.47 20.84 16.42
C PRO A 911 -22.91 20.66 16.92
N ASP A 912 -23.71 21.72 17.00
CA ASP A 912 -25.10 21.65 17.49
C ASP A 912 -26.12 21.75 16.35
N VAL A 913 -25.67 21.76 15.09
CA VAL A 913 -26.54 21.80 13.92
C VAL A 913 -27.29 20.48 13.71
N THR A 914 -28.54 20.57 13.26
CA THR A 914 -29.30 19.37 12.88
C THR A 914 -28.69 18.72 11.64
N THR A 915 -28.58 17.39 11.66
CA THR A 915 -27.92 16.59 10.62
C THR A 915 -28.92 15.79 9.78
N GLU A 916 -28.53 15.46 8.54
CA GLU A 916 -29.36 14.61 7.66
C GLU A 916 -29.11 13.11 7.90
N GLY A 917 -27.94 12.73 8.42
CA GLY A 917 -27.62 11.35 8.76
C GLY A 917 -28.37 10.84 9.98
N PHE A 918 -28.24 9.55 10.26
CA PHE A 918 -28.91 8.92 11.38
C PHE A 918 -28.21 9.27 12.71
N SER A 919 -28.73 10.26 13.42
CA SER A 919 -28.21 10.72 14.72
C SER A 919 -28.91 10.06 15.91
N PHE A 920 -28.13 9.50 16.85
CA PHE A 920 -28.65 9.06 18.15
C PHE A 920 -29.21 10.24 18.94
N ILE A 921 -28.54 11.39 18.91
CA ILE A 921 -28.92 12.60 19.64
C ILE A 921 -30.27 13.11 19.15
N CYS A 922 -30.48 13.16 17.83
CA CYS A 922 -31.72 13.69 17.27
C CYS A 922 -32.87 12.67 17.20
N LYS A 923 -32.58 11.36 17.14
CA LYS A 923 -33.61 10.34 16.87
C LYS A 923 -33.87 9.38 18.03
N ILE A 924 -32.86 9.05 18.83
CA ILE A 924 -32.97 8.03 19.89
C ILE A 924 -33.07 8.66 21.27
N GLN A 925 -32.25 9.67 21.58
CA GLN A 925 -32.34 10.38 22.86
C GLN A 925 -33.75 10.92 23.15
N PRO A 926 -34.52 11.49 22.19
CA PRO A 926 -35.87 11.96 22.47
C PRO A 926 -36.85 10.85 22.87
N ILE A 927 -36.66 9.63 22.35
CA ILE A 927 -37.43 8.46 22.74
C ILE A 927 -37.12 8.13 24.22
N LEU A 928 -35.83 8.13 24.58
CA LEU A 928 -35.39 7.88 25.96
C LEU A 928 -35.88 8.95 26.92
N ASP A 929 -35.83 10.23 26.53
CA ASP A 929 -36.27 11.36 27.35
C ASP A 929 -37.77 11.28 27.65
N SER A 930 -38.57 10.91 26.64
CA SER A 930 -40.02 10.83 26.74
C SER A 930 -40.48 9.66 27.61
N HIS A 931 -39.82 8.50 27.45
CA HIS A 931 -40.34 7.23 27.97
C HIS A 931 -39.52 6.62 29.11
N CYS A 932 -38.20 6.88 29.17
CA CYS A 932 -37.28 6.15 30.05
C CYS A 932 -36.64 7.01 31.14
N VAL A 933 -36.25 8.25 30.83
CA VAL A 933 -35.43 9.10 31.72
C VAL A 933 -36.07 9.33 33.09
N LYS A 934 -37.40 9.44 33.18
CA LYS A 934 -38.10 9.63 34.48
C LYS A 934 -37.74 8.57 35.52
N CYS A 935 -37.42 7.34 35.11
CA CYS A 935 -37.01 6.25 35.98
C CYS A 935 -35.50 5.96 35.94
N HIS A 936 -34.78 6.61 35.02
CA HIS A 936 -33.38 6.38 34.65
C HIS A 936 -32.56 7.69 34.62
N ASP A 937 -32.87 8.63 35.52
CA ASP A 937 -32.26 9.97 35.55
C ASP A 937 -30.87 10.00 36.22
N GLY A 938 -30.46 8.90 36.83
CA GLY A 938 -29.23 8.78 37.62
C GLY A 938 -29.32 9.42 39.01
N SER A 939 -30.53 9.75 39.48
CA SER A 939 -30.76 10.17 40.86
C SER A 939 -30.59 9.00 41.84
N THR A 940 -30.55 9.30 43.13
CA THR A 940 -30.54 8.28 44.19
C THR A 940 -31.77 7.37 44.15
N LYS A 941 -32.91 7.86 43.64
CA LYS A 941 -34.14 7.05 43.43
C LYS A 941 -33.99 6.04 42.29
N ALA A 942 -33.10 6.32 41.33
CA ALA A 942 -32.76 5.46 40.21
C ALA A 942 -31.51 4.61 40.50
N ALA A 943 -31.08 4.47 41.76
CA ALA A 943 -29.92 3.67 42.12
C ALA A 943 -30.04 2.23 41.58
N GLY A 944 -28.95 1.73 40.99
CA GLY A 944 -28.89 0.41 40.35
C GLY A 944 -29.44 0.35 38.92
N ARG A 945 -29.92 1.47 38.36
CA ARG A 945 -30.41 1.55 36.97
C ARG A 945 -29.42 2.30 36.08
N PRO A 946 -29.36 2.01 34.76
CA PRO A 946 -28.56 2.78 33.83
C PRO A 946 -29.05 4.23 33.77
N ASN A 947 -28.12 5.18 33.67
CA ASN A 947 -28.44 6.60 33.47
C ASN A 947 -28.70 6.84 31.97
N LEU A 948 -29.95 7.14 31.63
CA LEU A 948 -30.40 7.33 30.25
C LEU A 948 -30.58 8.80 29.87
N THR A 949 -30.05 9.73 30.66
CA THR A 949 -30.11 11.17 30.34
C THR A 949 -29.20 11.53 29.16
N GLY A 950 -29.61 12.53 28.38
CA GLY A 950 -28.79 13.14 27.32
C GLY A 950 -27.60 13.98 27.83
N LYS A 951 -27.33 13.99 29.14
CA LYS A 951 -26.17 14.70 29.71
C LYS A 951 -24.88 14.06 29.21
N GLU A 952 -23.83 14.86 29.10
CA GLU A 952 -22.52 14.37 28.67
C GLU A 952 -21.94 13.30 29.61
N ALA A 953 -21.41 12.23 29.01
CA ALA A 953 -20.61 11.20 29.64
C ALA A 953 -19.13 11.56 29.50
N ILE A 954 -18.64 12.28 30.50
CA ILE A 954 -17.22 12.65 30.60
C ILE A 954 -16.38 11.37 30.56
N ASP A 955 -15.30 11.40 29.76
CA ASP A 955 -14.32 10.32 29.61
C ASP A 955 -14.84 8.98 29.04
N PHE A 956 -16.03 8.92 28.40
CA PHE A 956 -16.50 7.69 27.72
C PHE A 956 -15.44 7.09 26.80
N ARG A 957 -14.78 7.94 26.02
CA ARG A 957 -13.58 7.62 25.25
C ARG A 957 -12.62 8.80 25.30
N LYS A 958 -11.62 8.72 26.19
CA LYS A 958 -10.58 9.74 26.30
C LYS A 958 -9.91 9.96 24.94
N GLY A 959 -9.87 11.21 24.49
CA GLY A 959 -9.28 11.59 23.20
C GLY A 959 -10.19 11.39 21.98
N ALA A 960 -11.47 11.07 22.15
CA ALA A 960 -12.40 10.92 21.02
C ALA A 960 -12.78 12.21 20.30
N GLY A 961 -12.60 13.38 20.94
CA GLY A 961 -13.01 14.67 20.36
C GLY A 961 -14.52 14.85 20.21
N ARG A 962 -15.34 14.09 20.97
CA ARG A 962 -16.81 14.09 20.83
C ARG A 962 -17.54 14.01 22.18
N ARG A 963 -18.63 14.77 22.31
CA ARG A 963 -19.47 14.88 23.52
C ARG A 963 -20.51 13.75 23.59
N PHE A 964 -20.09 12.53 23.93
CA PHE A 964 -20.99 11.38 24.09
C PHE A 964 -21.98 11.57 25.25
N SER A 965 -23.21 11.06 25.13
CA SER A 965 -24.21 11.12 26.20
C SER A 965 -24.10 9.95 27.20
N LYS A 966 -24.58 10.15 28.43
CA LYS A 966 -24.67 9.11 29.47
C LYS A 966 -25.55 7.94 29.04
N SER A 967 -26.64 8.22 28.36
CA SER A 967 -27.49 7.20 27.74
C SER A 967 -26.75 6.31 26.76
N TYR A 968 -26.00 6.90 25.82
CA TYR A 968 -25.25 6.15 24.82
C TYR A 968 -24.18 5.29 25.48
N ALA A 969 -23.43 5.86 26.43
CA ALA A 969 -22.45 5.13 27.22
C ALA A 969 -23.07 3.95 27.99
N ALA A 970 -24.22 4.16 28.63
CA ALA A 970 -24.91 3.13 29.38
C ALA A 970 -25.47 2.00 28.49
N LEU A 971 -26.14 2.35 27.39
CA LEU A 971 -26.74 1.39 26.46
C LEU A 971 -25.69 0.54 25.76
N THR A 972 -24.56 1.14 25.39
CA THR A 972 -23.43 0.44 24.75
C THR A 972 -22.49 -0.23 25.75
N ALA A 973 -22.83 -0.26 27.04
CA ALA A 973 -21.98 -0.80 28.11
C ALA A 973 -20.52 -0.29 28.03
N ASN A 974 -20.37 1.03 27.83
CA ASN A 974 -19.10 1.71 27.57
C ASN A 974 -18.36 1.20 26.31
N GLY A 975 -19.12 0.93 25.23
CA GLY A 975 -18.62 0.41 23.96
C GLY A 975 -18.29 -1.08 23.93
N ARG A 976 -18.92 -1.86 24.82
CA ARG A 976 -18.87 -3.32 24.83
C ARG A 976 -20.12 -3.91 24.20
N GLN A 977 -19.94 -4.80 23.24
CA GLN A 977 -21.02 -5.57 22.64
C GLN A 977 -21.51 -6.63 23.63
N THR A 978 -22.79 -6.60 23.99
CA THR A 978 -23.36 -7.47 25.01
C THR A 978 -24.61 -8.17 24.51
N THR A 979 -25.09 -9.14 25.27
CA THR A 979 -26.39 -9.77 24.96
C THR A 979 -27.55 -8.77 25.06
N MET A 980 -27.39 -7.68 25.82
CA MET A 980 -28.41 -6.64 25.93
C MET A 980 -28.49 -5.79 24.66
N LEU A 981 -27.33 -5.37 24.14
CA LEU A 981 -27.22 -4.54 22.94
C LEU A 981 -26.09 -5.09 22.05
N ASN A 982 -26.47 -5.56 20.86
CA ASN A 982 -25.61 -6.28 19.93
C ASN A 982 -25.72 -5.68 18.52
N TRP A 983 -24.60 -5.36 17.87
CA TRP A 983 -24.58 -4.66 16.58
C TRP A 983 -23.62 -5.32 15.57
N TYR A 984 -23.67 -4.90 14.31
CA TYR A 984 -22.65 -5.32 13.34
C TYR A 984 -21.37 -4.52 13.57
N SER A 985 -20.30 -5.19 13.98
CA SER A 985 -19.07 -4.51 14.37
C SER A 985 -18.16 -4.22 13.18
N ALA A 986 -17.60 -3.01 13.14
CA ALA A 986 -16.46 -2.60 12.31
C ALA A 986 -15.21 -3.49 12.48
N THR A 987 -15.11 -4.25 13.57
CA THR A 987 -14.02 -5.23 13.75
C THR A 987 -14.43 -6.66 13.41
N GLY A 988 -15.69 -6.89 13.06
CA GLY A 988 -16.27 -8.21 12.80
C GLY A 988 -15.69 -8.87 11.54
N ARG A 989 -15.76 -10.20 11.47
CA ARG A 989 -15.11 -11.00 10.42
C ARG A 989 -15.41 -10.55 9.00
N SER A 990 -14.41 -10.65 8.14
CA SER A 990 -14.48 -10.26 6.72
C SER A 990 -15.39 -11.18 5.89
N ALA A 991 -15.40 -12.48 6.19
CA ALA A 991 -16.33 -13.44 5.61
C ALA A 991 -17.78 -13.21 6.08
N MET A 992 -18.73 -13.48 5.18
CA MET A 992 -20.16 -13.25 5.36
C MET A 992 -20.69 -13.92 6.63
N LEU A 993 -21.55 -13.20 7.35
CA LEU A 993 -22.23 -13.70 8.54
C LEU A 993 -23.49 -14.49 8.16
N PRO A 994 -23.88 -15.52 8.93
CA PRO A 994 -25.18 -16.14 8.75
C PRO A 994 -26.31 -15.11 9.00
N PRO A 995 -27.51 -15.32 8.44
CA PRO A 995 -28.69 -14.54 8.80
C PRO A 995 -28.92 -14.53 10.31
N TYR A 996 -29.44 -13.42 10.85
CA TYR A 996 -29.67 -13.24 12.28
C TYR A 996 -28.42 -13.35 13.16
N ALA A 997 -27.21 -13.20 12.62
CA ALA A 997 -26.00 -13.25 13.44
C ALA A 997 -25.94 -12.13 14.49
N GLN A 998 -26.28 -10.90 14.10
CA GLN A 998 -26.17 -9.71 14.95
C GLN A 998 -27.29 -8.69 14.64
N GLY A 999 -27.37 -7.61 15.42
CA GLY A 999 -28.30 -6.50 15.22
C GLY A 999 -29.52 -6.54 16.15
N SER A 1000 -30.57 -5.81 15.76
CA SER A 1000 -31.79 -5.62 16.55
C SER A 1000 -32.54 -6.92 16.83
N THR A 1001 -32.45 -7.90 15.93
CA THR A 1001 -33.05 -9.23 16.10
C THR A 1001 -32.42 -10.05 17.23
N GLN A 1002 -31.15 -9.77 17.54
CA GLN A 1002 -30.36 -10.47 18.56
C GLN A 1002 -30.16 -9.64 19.85
N SER A 1003 -30.71 -8.42 19.90
CA SER A 1003 -30.52 -7.52 21.04
C SER A 1003 -31.68 -7.63 22.02
N LYS A 1004 -31.42 -8.12 23.23
CA LYS A 1004 -32.46 -8.27 24.27
C LYS A 1004 -33.11 -6.96 24.69
N ILE A 1005 -32.46 -5.83 24.46
CA ILE A 1005 -33.07 -4.51 24.72
C ILE A 1005 -34.41 -4.33 24.00
N MET A 1006 -34.60 -4.99 22.84
CA MET A 1006 -35.87 -4.91 22.12
C MET A 1006 -37.02 -5.59 22.88
N GLU A 1007 -36.74 -6.55 23.75
CA GLU A 1007 -37.75 -7.16 24.63
C GLU A 1007 -38.25 -6.18 25.69
N HIS A 1008 -37.44 -5.19 26.09
CA HIS A 1008 -37.88 -4.10 26.96
C HIS A 1008 -38.80 -3.09 26.25
N LEU A 1009 -38.92 -3.16 24.93
CA LEU A 1009 -39.83 -2.32 24.16
C LEU A 1009 -41.14 -3.06 23.80
N GLU A 1010 -41.23 -4.38 24.01
CA GLU A 1010 -42.22 -5.26 23.38
C GLU A 1010 -42.73 -6.46 24.22
N PRO A 1011 -42.72 -6.41 25.57
CA PRO A 1011 -43.92 -5.91 26.26
C PRO A 1011 -43.70 -4.55 26.95
N LEU A 1012 -44.78 -3.95 27.48
CA LEU A 1012 -44.69 -2.70 28.26
C LEU A 1012 -43.68 -2.87 29.41
N HIS A 1013 -42.56 -2.14 29.37
CA HIS A 1013 -41.62 -2.12 30.48
C HIS A 1013 -42.20 -1.27 31.61
N HIS A 1014 -42.68 -1.93 32.68
CA HIS A 1014 -43.37 -1.29 33.80
C HIS A 1014 -44.54 -0.38 33.38
N GLY A 1015 -45.30 -0.78 32.36
CA GLY A 1015 -46.46 -0.02 31.88
C GLY A 1015 -46.13 1.14 30.93
N VAL A 1016 -44.86 1.37 30.60
CA VAL A 1016 -44.43 2.39 29.63
C VAL A 1016 -44.69 1.87 28.20
N LYS A 1017 -45.45 2.64 27.42
CA LYS A 1017 -45.80 2.31 26.03
C LYS A 1017 -45.01 3.17 25.05
N VAL A 1018 -44.15 2.51 24.27
CA VAL A 1018 -43.44 3.11 23.13
C VAL A 1018 -44.23 2.80 21.85
N SER A 1019 -44.31 3.77 20.93
CA SER A 1019 -45.00 3.58 19.64
C SER A 1019 -44.23 2.64 18.71
N ASP A 1020 -44.90 2.06 17.73
CA ASP A 1020 -44.23 1.14 16.78
C ASP A 1020 -43.24 1.89 15.87
N GLU A 1021 -43.46 3.18 15.60
CA GLU A 1021 -42.52 4.03 14.88
C GLU A 1021 -41.23 4.28 15.68
N GLU A 1022 -41.35 4.56 16.98
CA GLU A 1022 -40.19 4.73 17.86
C GLU A 1022 -39.41 3.41 18.04
N LYS A 1023 -40.11 2.27 18.13
CA LYS A 1023 -39.46 0.94 18.13
C LYS A 1023 -38.69 0.68 16.84
N ARG A 1024 -39.28 1.04 15.70
CA ARG A 1024 -38.63 0.93 14.37
C ARG A 1024 -37.37 1.78 14.29
N LEU A 1025 -37.41 3.03 14.78
CA LEU A 1025 -36.23 3.89 14.85
C LEU A 1025 -35.14 3.29 15.75
N PHE A 1026 -35.52 2.76 16.93
CA PHE A 1026 -34.57 2.14 17.85
C PHE A 1026 -33.92 0.89 17.25
N ALA A 1027 -34.70 0.01 16.60
CA ALA A 1027 -34.17 -1.15 15.89
C ALA A 1027 -33.23 -0.74 14.75
N CYS A 1028 -33.61 0.27 13.97
CA CYS A 1028 -32.78 0.82 12.90
C CYS A 1028 -31.43 1.33 13.42
N TRP A 1029 -31.40 2.05 14.54
CA TRP A 1029 -30.15 2.50 15.16
C TRP A 1029 -29.18 1.34 15.46
N ILE A 1030 -29.69 0.24 16.02
CA ILE A 1030 -28.88 -0.96 16.29
C ILE A 1030 -28.37 -1.57 14.98
N ASP A 1031 -29.25 -1.70 13.99
CA ASP A 1031 -28.95 -2.32 12.70
C ASP A 1031 -27.97 -1.49 11.85
N LEU A 1032 -27.92 -0.17 12.04
CA LEU A 1032 -26.95 0.74 11.41
C LEU A 1032 -25.58 0.76 12.11
N SER A 1033 -25.35 -0.17 13.03
CA SER A 1033 -24.11 -0.25 13.80
C SER A 1033 -23.94 0.96 14.73
N ILE A 1034 -25.04 1.32 15.42
CA ILE A 1034 -25.10 2.26 16.55
C ILE A 1034 -24.43 3.64 16.33
N PRO A 1035 -24.70 4.37 15.22
CA PRO A 1035 -24.14 5.70 15.04
C PRO A 1035 -24.51 6.64 16.19
N PHE A 1036 -23.56 7.46 16.66
CA PHE A 1036 -23.85 8.47 17.69
C PHE A 1036 -24.30 9.79 17.05
N GLY A 1037 -23.52 10.32 16.11
CA GLY A 1037 -23.89 11.49 15.30
C GLY A 1037 -24.37 11.10 13.90
N GLY A 1038 -25.14 11.98 13.28
CA GLY A 1038 -25.57 11.95 11.88
C GLY A 1038 -24.72 12.84 10.95
N SER A 1039 -23.60 13.36 11.44
CA SER A 1039 -22.54 14.04 10.68
C SER A 1039 -21.23 13.93 11.47
N TYR A 1040 -20.09 14.01 10.77
CA TYR A 1040 -18.78 14.10 11.43
C TYR A 1040 -18.63 15.35 12.31
N ALA A 1041 -19.42 16.41 12.10
CA ALA A 1041 -19.38 17.62 12.93
C ALA A 1041 -20.23 17.54 14.22
N GLU A 1042 -21.26 16.71 14.26
CA GLU A 1042 -22.28 16.73 15.32
C GLU A 1042 -21.72 16.29 16.68
N ALA A 1043 -21.87 17.13 17.70
CA ALA A 1043 -21.28 16.93 19.03
C ALA A 1043 -19.74 16.84 19.03
N THR A 1044 -19.06 17.26 17.96
CA THR A 1044 -17.60 17.34 17.91
C THR A 1044 -17.09 18.50 18.78
N THR A 1045 -15.96 18.28 19.44
CA THR A 1045 -15.21 19.31 20.17
C THR A 1045 -14.03 19.74 19.32
N TRP A 1046 -14.10 20.96 18.80
CA TRP A 1046 -13.11 21.50 17.87
C TRP A 1046 -12.04 22.35 18.56
N THR A 1047 -10.78 22.18 18.15
CA THR A 1047 -9.83 23.29 18.17
C THR A 1047 -10.06 24.23 16.97
N PRO A 1048 -9.61 25.51 17.03
CA PRO A 1048 -9.71 26.42 15.89
C PRO A 1048 -9.05 25.88 14.61
N ASP A 1049 -7.89 25.23 14.73
CA ASP A 1049 -7.16 24.66 13.59
C ASP A 1049 -7.91 23.47 12.98
N GLU A 1050 -8.39 22.53 13.79
CA GLU A 1050 -9.14 21.36 13.30
C GLU A 1050 -10.40 21.76 12.53
N ARG A 1051 -11.14 22.75 13.06
CA ARG A 1051 -12.31 23.30 12.37
C ARG A 1051 -11.92 23.89 11.01
N ARG A 1052 -10.89 24.73 10.97
CA ARG A 1052 -10.44 25.41 9.75
C ARG A 1052 -9.94 24.42 8.68
N ILE A 1053 -9.17 23.41 9.10
CA ILE A 1053 -8.68 22.36 8.19
C ILE A 1053 -9.86 21.52 7.66
N THR A 1054 -10.84 21.22 8.49
CA THR A 1054 -12.05 20.48 8.05
C THR A 1054 -12.83 21.29 7.03
N GLU A 1055 -13.07 22.58 7.30
CA GLU A 1055 -13.73 23.49 6.36
C GLU A 1055 -12.96 23.59 5.04
N TYR A 1056 -11.61 23.61 5.08
CA TYR A 1056 -10.76 23.60 3.88
C TYR A 1056 -10.95 22.35 3.03
N HIS A 1057 -10.89 21.14 3.61
CA HIS A 1057 -11.07 19.90 2.85
C HIS A 1057 -12.51 19.73 2.35
N GLN A 1058 -13.52 20.20 3.10
CA GLN A 1058 -14.89 20.24 2.61
C GLN A 1058 -15.05 21.17 1.40
N ASP A 1059 -14.44 22.35 1.42
CA ASP A 1059 -14.46 23.27 0.29
C ASP A 1059 -13.72 22.70 -0.93
N LYS A 1060 -12.58 22.04 -0.69
CA LYS A 1060 -11.78 21.38 -1.71
C LYS A 1060 -12.58 20.27 -2.42
N ARG A 1061 -13.32 19.45 -1.67
CA ARG A 1061 -14.28 18.48 -2.21
C ARG A 1061 -15.31 19.15 -3.13
N LYS A 1062 -15.82 20.31 -2.74
CA LYS A 1062 -16.79 21.09 -3.53
C LYS A 1062 -16.18 21.69 -4.79
N VAL A 1063 -14.93 22.15 -4.74
CA VAL A 1063 -14.18 22.66 -5.90
C VAL A 1063 -14.00 21.58 -6.95
N PHE A 1064 -13.60 20.37 -6.56
CA PHE A 1064 -13.43 19.27 -7.51
C PHE A 1064 -14.77 18.85 -8.14
N ALA A 1065 -15.83 18.71 -7.34
CA ALA A 1065 -17.18 18.44 -7.85
C ALA A 1065 -17.67 19.54 -8.81
N TRP A 1066 -17.35 20.81 -8.53
CA TRP A 1066 -17.70 21.93 -9.42
C TRP A 1066 -17.07 21.81 -10.80
N GLN A 1067 -15.82 21.35 -10.90
CA GLN A 1067 -15.16 21.12 -12.19
C GLN A 1067 -15.82 19.98 -12.97
N GLU A 1068 -16.08 18.84 -12.30
CA GLU A 1068 -16.74 17.69 -12.93
C GLU A 1068 -18.14 18.06 -13.42
N VAL A 1069 -18.96 18.67 -12.56
CA VAL A 1069 -20.33 19.08 -12.89
C VAL A 1069 -20.34 20.04 -14.08
N ASN A 1070 -19.47 21.05 -14.10
CA ASN A 1070 -19.47 22.01 -15.20
C ASN A 1070 -18.94 21.44 -16.51
N MET A 1071 -18.04 20.46 -16.46
CA MET A 1071 -17.60 19.75 -17.64
C MET A 1071 -18.70 18.86 -18.22
N LEU A 1072 -19.43 18.14 -17.37
CA LEU A 1072 -20.61 17.35 -17.78
C LEU A 1072 -21.73 18.25 -18.33
N ARG A 1073 -21.99 19.39 -17.67
CA ARG A 1073 -22.99 20.37 -18.14
C ARG A 1073 -22.62 20.96 -19.49
N ALA A 1074 -21.35 21.24 -19.74
CA ALA A 1074 -20.89 21.70 -21.05
C ALA A 1074 -21.17 20.65 -22.14
N GLN A 1075 -20.93 19.36 -21.88
CA GLN A 1075 -21.26 18.27 -22.81
C GLN A 1075 -22.76 18.17 -23.11
N LEU A 1076 -23.60 18.50 -22.12
CA LEU A 1076 -25.07 18.51 -22.24
C LEU A 1076 -25.65 19.85 -22.69
N ASN A 1077 -24.82 20.82 -23.10
CA ASN A 1077 -25.23 22.18 -23.47
C ASN A 1077 -26.02 22.93 -22.38
N MET A 1078 -25.70 22.67 -21.11
CA MET A 1078 -26.30 23.33 -19.95
C MET A 1078 -25.41 24.50 -19.47
N GLN A 1079 -26.03 25.54 -18.92
CA GLN A 1079 -25.30 26.69 -18.34
C GLN A 1079 -24.42 26.26 -17.16
N PRO A 1080 -23.19 26.76 -16.97
CA PRO A 1080 -22.36 26.39 -15.83
C PRO A 1080 -22.98 26.81 -14.49
N VAL A 1081 -22.76 26.00 -13.44
CA VAL A 1081 -23.13 26.32 -12.06
C VAL A 1081 -22.01 27.14 -11.41
N PRO A 1082 -22.30 28.24 -10.70
CA PRO A 1082 -21.29 29.02 -10.01
C PRO A 1082 -20.77 28.31 -8.76
N LEU A 1083 -19.47 28.45 -8.48
CA LEU A 1083 -18.87 28.03 -7.21
C LEU A 1083 -19.30 29.02 -6.11
N ARG A 1084 -20.07 28.56 -5.12
CA ARG A 1084 -20.61 29.37 -4.01
C ARG A 1084 -20.62 28.58 -2.70
N CYS A 1085 -20.81 29.29 -1.58
CA CYS A 1085 -21.01 28.71 -0.25
C CYS A 1085 -19.81 27.88 0.22
N LEU A 1086 -18.61 28.44 0.09
CA LEU A 1086 -17.39 27.91 0.67
C LEU A 1086 -17.28 28.36 2.12
N GLN A 1087 -16.87 27.48 3.02
CA GLN A 1087 -16.90 27.69 4.47
C GLN A 1087 -15.59 28.24 5.02
N SER A 1088 -14.46 27.86 4.42
CA SER A 1088 -13.11 28.15 4.94
C SER A 1088 -12.63 29.59 4.72
N GLY A 1089 -13.27 30.33 3.81
CA GLY A 1089 -12.80 31.63 3.33
C GLY A 1089 -11.52 31.57 2.46
N VAL A 1090 -10.88 30.40 2.32
CA VAL A 1090 -9.57 30.22 1.66
C VAL A 1090 -9.63 30.48 0.17
N PHE A 1091 -10.72 30.04 -0.45
CA PHE A 1091 -10.94 30.13 -1.89
C PHE A 1091 -11.91 31.26 -2.27
N GLU A 1092 -12.21 32.19 -1.37
CA GLU A 1092 -13.05 33.35 -1.71
C GLU A 1092 -12.29 34.33 -2.64
N PRO A 1093 -13.01 35.06 -3.53
CA PRO A 1093 -12.38 36.10 -4.33
C PRO A 1093 -11.75 37.15 -3.41
N VAL A 1094 -10.48 37.49 -3.64
CA VAL A 1094 -9.83 38.60 -2.94
C VAL A 1094 -10.62 39.87 -3.27
N ARG A 1095 -11.40 40.38 -2.30
CA ARG A 1095 -12.03 41.69 -2.44
C ARG A 1095 -10.90 42.70 -2.58
N SER A 1096 -10.85 43.40 -3.71
CA SER A 1096 -9.92 44.51 -3.91
C SER A 1096 -10.27 45.63 -2.93
N SER A 1097 -9.73 45.59 -1.72
CA SER A 1097 -9.72 46.74 -0.83
C SER A 1097 -8.70 47.74 -1.37
N SER A 1098 -9.22 48.89 -1.81
CA SER A 1098 -8.50 50.11 -2.21
C SER A 1098 -7.41 49.93 -3.27
N LEU A 1099 -7.79 50.19 -4.52
CA LEU A 1099 -6.92 50.81 -5.51
C LEU A 1099 -6.29 52.07 -4.89
N VAL A 1100 -5.09 51.95 -4.35
CA VAL A 1100 -4.13 53.06 -4.47
C VAL A 1100 -3.72 53.03 -5.94
N GLN A 1101 -4.19 54.01 -6.71
CA GLN A 1101 -3.65 54.32 -8.02
C GLN A 1101 -2.14 54.56 -7.86
N VAL A 1102 -1.34 53.52 -8.08
CA VAL A 1102 0.05 53.69 -8.47
C VAL A 1102 0.06 53.54 -9.99
N ASN A 1103 0.20 54.67 -10.67
CA ASN A 1103 0.42 54.74 -12.12
C ASN A 1103 1.54 53.77 -12.50
N THR A 1104 1.19 52.66 -13.14
CA THR A 1104 2.14 51.76 -13.79
C THR A 1104 2.27 52.18 -15.24
N THR A 1105 3.24 53.06 -15.50
CA THR A 1105 3.78 53.25 -16.83
C THR A 1105 4.42 51.94 -17.27
N ALA A 1106 4.08 51.50 -18.47
CA ALA A 1106 4.62 50.34 -19.15
C ALA A 1106 6.15 50.28 -19.08
N HIS A 1107 6.69 49.13 -18.64
CA HIS A 1107 7.92 48.48 -19.12
C HIS A 1107 8.20 47.27 -18.23
N VAL A 1108 8.09 46.06 -18.78
CA VAL A 1108 9.11 44.99 -18.79
C VAL A 1108 8.53 43.84 -19.62
N ILE A 1109 8.68 43.95 -20.94
CA ILE A 1109 8.94 42.80 -21.81
C ILE A 1109 10.46 42.81 -22.01
N ASN A 1110 11.09 41.63 -21.93
CA ASN A 1110 12.52 41.31 -22.11
C ASN A 1110 13.30 41.05 -20.82
N ALA A 1111 13.33 39.78 -20.43
CA ALA A 1111 14.52 39.15 -19.84
C ALA A 1111 14.49 37.62 -20.07
N ILE A 1112 14.48 37.20 -21.34
CA ILE A 1112 15.03 35.90 -21.74
C ILE A 1112 16.14 36.21 -22.76
N LYS A 1113 17.37 36.35 -22.25
CA LYS A 1113 18.64 36.08 -22.92
C LYS A 1113 19.77 36.36 -21.93
N MET A 1114 20.66 35.38 -21.77
CA MET A 1114 21.92 35.36 -21.00
C MET A 1114 21.80 35.04 -19.50
N LYS A 1115 21.79 33.75 -19.14
CA LYS A 1115 22.98 32.92 -18.88
C LYS A 1115 22.58 31.45 -18.78
#